data_AF-A0A9P5S877-F1
#
_entry.id   AF-A0A9P5S877-F1
#
_cell.length_a   1.000
_cell.length_b   1.000
_cell.length_c   1.000
_cell.angle_alpha   90.00
_cell.angle_beta   90.00
_cell.angle_gamma   90.00
#
_symmetry.space_group_name_H-M   'P 1'
#
loop_
_entity.id
_entity.type
_entity.pdbx_description
1 polymer ?
#
loop_
_entity_poly.entity_id
_entity_poly.type
_entity_poly.pdbx_seq_one_letter_code
_entity_poly.pdbx_strand_id
1 'polypeptide(L)'
;MRTCLFLSSAIALVALAATTVDAEKTSTKVSSYTVPNDENSASGYFTLIDREIQQDGTRLCSILDRGETQVFRNLWPANRSGDRIQVLRRNIHDESQHGVSQSHEESSFEKVKDMFELNTNSKEWALMEDAFLDDECDQVKDETLNNSVDGDVDFQGLTAGLGSNQQVFGNSGAVSGLLEGDEVRKLVDNGPDKNRVDIVFMGDGYTLEEREKFFADIQRLVNDMFIGETFQSFLPLFNVHALFRPSKESGIGVNGHWKDTSFRLYRDGTELRGIYVANPRAAREACRAVGKYACDFPSLIGNDPYYGGLGGEFVISTSSNKSGTIVLRHELGHSLINVGEEYDGGQVYSGVNAERWSIQNIKWKHWLTDATPREEKNVLRAQDYAWYDLKKGPYKVKFNSDGNWKRWSLKISHSGVDTDDSFEVYLDGKRLNWTSPGGYDRDFSEWDGDEGFSAGAHEIEFRQGAKYDDEPVDESRPIRQLCSVTMHEFMGEDQYRFDNSVISAYPTYDLYGRKTWRSNHEFCLMRNMSSTQFCSICKEGLWHRLLSKASLLDEIQVDCQREGDDDEDEKISKFEIEAKLIPLGQFREDQSKRVKGEAYTFRWFRNGIHQAELDDQTRIEVPATDAGIWEFKAEFTTPEVRKDPRGLLKASKVFAVAKHLCSN
;
A
#
# COMPACT_ATOMS: atom_id res chain seq x y z
N MET A 1 -22.37 58.49 16.67
CA MET A 1 -21.74 58.60 18.01
C MET A 1 -21.85 57.22 18.65
N ARG A 2 -20.75 56.44 18.75
CA ARG A 2 -19.93 56.29 19.98
C ARG A 2 -20.84 56.05 21.20
N THR A 3 -20.74 54.97 21.98
CA THR A 3 -19.53 54.29 22.46
C THR A 3 -19.92 53.06 23.32
N CYS A 4 -19.05 52.02 23.32
CA CYS A 4 -18.52 51.30 24.50
C CYS A 4 -19.47 50.53 25.46
N LEU A 5 -19.08 49.46 26.14
CA LEU A 5 -17.97 48.48 26.12
C LEU A 5 -18.25 47.60 27.38
N PHE A 6 -18.09 46.27 27.30
CA PHE A 6 -17.49 45.38 28.35
C PHE A 6 -18.26 45.13 29.66
N LEU A 7 -18.09 44.04 30.43
CA LEU A 7 -17.57 42.66 30.31
C LEU A 7 -17.80 42.04 31.72
N SER A 8 -17.63 40.71 31.85
CA SER A 8 -17.27 39.96 33.08
C SER A 8 -18.35 39.25 33.93
N SER A 9 -18.38 37.92 33.75
CA SER A 9 -18.09 36.84 34.73
C SER A 9 -18.73 36.78 36.13
N ALA A 10 -19.39 35.64 36.46
CA ALA A 10 -18.88 34.58 37.37
C ALA A 10 -20.00 33.79 38.13
N ILE A 11 -19.97 32.45 37.97
CA ILE A 11 -20.06 31.35 38.96
C ILE A 11 -21.14 31.36 40.07
N ALA A 12 -21.96 30.29 40.12
CA ALA A 12 -22.29 29.56 41.36
C ALA A 12 -22.77 28.12 41.09
N LEU A 13 -22.11 27.17 41.76
CA LEU A 13 -22.47 25.75 41.95
C LEU A 13 -23.72 25.58 42.83
N VAL A 14 -24.42 24.45 42.66
CA VAL A 14 -25.07 23.73 43.77
C VAL A 14 -24.55 22.29 43.75
N ALA A 15 -23.99 21.87 44.88
CA ALA A 15 -23.65 20.49 45.23
C ALA A 15 -24.38 20.12 46.53
N LEU A 16 -24.70 18.84 46.72
CA LEU A 16 -24.79 18.07 47.98
C LEU A 16 -25.43 16.71 47.63
N ALA A 17 -25.08 15.54 48.17
CA ALA A 17 -24.00 15.08 49.03
C ALA A 17 -24.09 13.53 49.08
N ALA A 18 -22.95 12.83 49.04
CA ALA A 18 -22.38 11.99 50.10
C ALA A 18 -23.14 10.68 50.42
N THR A 19 -22.46 9.53 50.49
CA THR A 19 -21.67 9.17 51.67
C THR A 19 -20.49 8.23 51.38
N THR A 20 -19.40 8.52 52.08
CA THR A 20 -18.09 7.87 52.22
C THR A 20 -18.11 6.78 53.29
N VAL A 21 -17.07 5.98 53.52
CA VAL A 21 -15.92 6.20 54.45
C VAL A 21 -14.93 5.03 54.22
N ASP A 22 -13.69 5.27 53.73
CA ASP A 22 -12.38 5.49 54.42
C ASP A 22 -11.75 4.21 55.01
N ALA A 23 -10.45 3.97 55.09
CA ALA A 23 -9.21 4.78 55.12
C ALA A 23 -8.01 3.78 54.96
N GLU A 24 -6.72 4.09 54.78
CA GLU A 24 -5.86 5.23 54.46
C GLU A 24 -4.39 4.74 54.67
N LYS A 25 -3.40 5.50 54.14
CA LYS A 25 -1.93 5.54 54.45
C LYS A 25 -1.02 4.69 53.55
N THR A 26 0.07 5.20 52.95
CA THR A 26 0.83 6.44 53.17
C THR A 26 1.72 6.74 51.95
N SER A 27 1.89 8.02 51.62
CA SER A 27 2.85 8.51 50.62
C SER A 27 4.29 8.51 51.14
N THR A 28 5.25 8.24 50.27
CA THR A 28 6.58 8.87 50.32
C THR A 28 6.97 9.36 48.93
N LYS A 29 7.29 10.65 48.84
CA LYS A 29 7.79 11.33 47.64
C LYS A 29 9.12 10.73 47.19
N VAL A 30 9.24 10.42 45.90
CA VAL A 30 10.51 10.50 45.17
C VAL A 30 10.28 11.26 43.87
N SER A 31 11.23 12.13 43.60
CA SER A 31 11.36 13.07 42.50
C SER A 31 11.17 12.48 41.10
N SER A 32 10.61 13.32 40.24
CA SER A 32 10.52 13.20 38.79
C SER A 32 11.80 12.65 38.13
N TYR A 33 11.65 11.50 37.48
CA TYR A 33 12.38 11.14 36.27
C TYR A 33 11.34 10.70 35.24
N THR A 34 11.01 11.60 34.31
CA THR A 34 10.34 11.22 33.06
C THR A 34 11.39 10.53 32.21
N VAL A 35 11.39 9.20 32.23
CA VAL A 35 11.96 8.41 31.14
C VAL A 35 11.00 8.61 29.95
N PRO A 36 11.46 9.04 28.77
CA PRO A 36 10.63 8.94 27.58
C PRO A 36 10.38 7.46 27.34
N ASN A 37 9.13 7.01 27.48
CA ASN A 37 8.76 5.72 26.91
C ASN A 37 8.97 5.84 25.40
N ASP A 38 9.95 5.12 24.87
CA ASP A 38 10.13 4.89 23.45
C ASP A 38 8.85 4.23 22.89
N GLU A 39 7.99 5.01 22.24
CA GLU A 39 6.82 4.53 21.49
C GLU A 39 7.20 3.68 20.24
N ASN A 40 8.47 3.29 20.09
CA ASN A 40 8.99 2.48 18.98
C ASN A 40 9.12 0.97 19.29
N SER A 41 8.64 0.48 20.45
CA SER A 41 8.92 -0.90 20.90
C SER A 41 7.73 -1.71 21.41
N ALA A 42 6.48 -1.24 21.29
CA ALA A 42 5.34 -2.02 21.75
C ALA A 42 5.10 -3.22 20.80
N SER A 43 5.63 -4.39 21.18
CA SER A 43 5.20 -5.69 20.66
C SER A 43 3.69 -5.78 20.81
N GLY A 44 2.96 -6.08 19.73
CA GLY A 44 1.58 -6.48 19.87
C GLY A 44 1.37 -7.90 19.40
N TYR A 45 0.16 -8.37 19.60
CA TYR A 45 -0.29 -9.73 19.39
C TYR A 45 -1.46 -9.71 18.42
N PHE A 46 -1.44 -10.67 17.50
CA PHE A 46 -2.61 -10.97 16.67
C PHE A 46 -3.04 -12.42 16.87
N THR A 47 -4.34 -12.65 16.73
CA THR A 47 -4.96 -13.98 16.69
C THR A 47 -5.90 -14.03 15.51
N LEU A 48 -5.71 -15.01 14.63
CA LEU A 48 -6.58 -15.24 13.48
C LEU A 48 -7.53 -16.40 13.78
N ILE A 49 -8.84 -16.17 13.62
CA ILE A 49 -9.90 -17.10 14.02
C ILE A 49 -10.85 -17.31 12.84
N ASP A 50 -11.06 -18.55 12.42
CA ASP A 50 -12.13 -18.95 11.48
C ASP A 50 -13.36 -19.38 12.28
N ARG A 51 -14.52 -18.76 12.04
CA ARG A 51 -15.78 -19.14 12.68
C ARG A 51 -16.74 -19.73 11.66
N GLU A 52 -17.16 -20.97 11.92
CA GLU A 52 -18.15 -21.71 11.15
C GLU A 52 -19.42 -21.93 11.99
N ILE A 53 -20.58 -21.55 11.46
CA ILE A 53 -21.88 -21.89 12.05
C ILE A 53 -22.28 -23.28 11.55
N GLN A 54 -22.32 -24.25 12.46
CA GLN A 54 -22.71 -25.63 12.16
C GLN A 54 -24.22 -25.73 11.91
N GLN A 55 -24.67 -26.85 11.31
CA GLN A 55 -26.08 -27.06 10.95
C GLN A 55 -27.05 -27.01 12.14
N ASP A 56 -26.57 -27.28 13.35
CA ASP A 56 -27.34 -27.20 14.60
C ASP A 56 -27.32 -25.80 15.24
N GLY A 57 -26.70 -24.82 14.58
CA GLY A 57 -26.55 -23.44 15.04
C GLY A 57 -25.33 -23.20 15.92
N THR A 58 -24.54 -24.24 16.24
CA THR A 58 -23.33 -24.10 17.06
C THR A 58 -22.26 -23.29 16.33
N ARG A 59 -21.69 -22.28 17.00
CA ARG A 59 -20.57 -21.46 16.49
C ARG A 59 -19.23 -22.13 16.84
N LEU A 60 -18.64 -22.85 15.89
CA LEU A 60 -17.32 -23.44 16.04
C LEU A 60 -16.23 -22.46 15.57
N CYS A 61 -15.33 -22.07 16.46
CA CYS A 61 -14.17 -21.24 16.14
C CYS A 61 -12.89 -22.05 16.10
N SER A 62 -12.11 -21.92 15.03
CA SER A 62 -10.77 -22.50 14.90
C SER A 62 -9.73 -21.40 14.94
N ILE A 63 -8.81 -21.45 15.90
CA ILE A 63 -7.66 -20.54 15.98
C ILE A 63 -6.65 -21.03 14.94
N LEU A 64 -6.47 -20.23 13.89
CA LEU A 64 -5.64 -20.55 12.75
C LEU A 64 -4.18 -20.14 12.95
N ASP A 65 -3.95 -19.05 13.69
CA ASP A 65 -2.62 -18.50 13.90
C ASP A 65 -2.57 -17.57 15.13
N ARG A 66 -1.38 -17.45 15.72
CA ARG A 66 -1.02 -16.48 16.76
C ARG A 66 0.39 -15.97 16.53
N GLY A 67 0.63 -14.69 16.75
CA GLY A 67 1.99 -14.19 16.67
C GLY A 67 2.22 -12.83 17.31
N GLU A 68 3.47 -12.59 17.66
CA GLU A 68 3.98 -11.26 17.98
C GLU A 68 4.30 -10.50 16.68
N THR A 69 3.90 -9.23 16.61
CA THR A 69 4.30 -8.33 15.53
C THR A 69 4.83 -7.01 16.08
N GLN A 70 5.85 -6.48 15.41
CA GLN A 70 6.50 -5.22 15.77
C GLN A 70 5.78 -3.99 15.18
N VAL A 71 4.69 -4.19 14.42
CA VAL A 71 4.02 -3.10 13.68
C VAL A 71 2.52 -3.08 13.98
N PHE A 72 2.13 -2.27 14.96
CA PHE A 72 0.73 -1.88 15.21
C PHE A 72 0.52 -0.38 15.02
N ARG A 73 0.62 0.09 13.77
CA ARG A 73 0.08 1.40 13.40
C ARG A 73 -1.21 1.16 12.63
N ASN A 74 -2.35 1.25 13.32
CA ASN A 74 -3.72 1.54 12.82
C ASN A 74 -4.86 1.16 13.80
N LEU A 75 -4.56 0.62 14.99
CA LEU A 75 -5.58 0.45 16.02
C LEU A 75 -6.10 1.84 16.48
N TRP A 76 -7.43 1.96 16.59
CA TRP A 76 -8.22 3.13 17.05
C TRP A 76 -7.80 3.63 18.45
N PRO A 77 -8.31 4.78 18.99
CA PRO A 77 -7.62 5.49 20.06
C PRO A 77 -7.41 4.65 21.32
N ALA A 78 -6.25 4.86 21.95
CA ALA A 78 -5.84 4.15 23.15
C ALA A 78 -6.76 4.45 24.35
N ASN A 79 -6.93 3.46 25.23
CA ASN A 79 -7.55 3.67 26.54
C ASN A 79 -6.59 4.50 27.45
N ARG A 80 -7.01 4.82 28.69
CA ARG A 80 -6.17 5.57 29.65
C ARG A 80 -4.85 4.86 30.03
N SER A 81 -4.75 3.56 29.77
CA SER A 81 -3.58 2.71 30.03
C SER A 81 -2.64 2.61 28.82
N GLY A 82 -3.02 3.13 27.65
CA GLY A 82 -2.21 3.05 26.42
C GLY A 82 -2.49 1.82 25.55
N ASP A 83 -3.41 0.94 25.95
CA ASP A 83 -3.77 -0.26 25.20
C ASP A 83 -4.69 0.08 24.03
N ARG A 84 -4.52 -0.67 22.95
CA ARG A 84 -5.28 -0.59 21.72
C ARG A 84 -5.79 -2.00 21.36
N ILE A 85 -7.02 -2.07 20.88
CA ILE A 85 -7.74 -3.30 20.60
C ILE A 85 -8.54 -3.12 19.32
N GLN A 86 -8.48 -4.09 18.41
CA GLN A 86 -9.32 -4.13 17.22
C GLN A 86 -9.68 -5.57 16.89
N VAL A 87 -10.96 -5.79 16.60
CA VAL A 87 -11.43 -7.01 15.95
C VAL A 87 -11.77 -6.64 14.52
N LEU A 88 -11.10 -7.25 13.55
CA LEU A 88 -11.45 -7.14 12.14
C LEU A 88 -12.28 -8.35 11.76
N ARG A 89 -13.55 -8.14 11.43
CA ARG A 89 -14.36 -9.16 10.75
C ARG A 89 -14.08 -9.08 9.26
N ARG A 90 -13.43 -10.10 8.72
CA ARG A 90 -13.21 -10.32 7.29
C ARG A 90 -14.31 -11.27 6.81
N ASN A 91 -15.34 -10.73 6.17
CA ASN A 91 -16.30 -11.57 5.47
C ASN A 91 -15.59 -12.17 4.25
N ILE A 92 -15.35 -13.48 4.26
CA ILE A 92 -15.06 -14.21 3.03
C ILE A 92 -16.43 -14.50 2.42
N HIS A 93 -16.94 -13.57 1.62
CA HIS A 93 -18.09 -13.88 0.78
C HIS A 93 -17.62 -14.25 -0.62
N ASP A 94 -18.04 -15.44 -1.02
CA ASP A 94 -18.22 -15.84 -2.41
C ASP A 94 -19.03 -14.75 -3.14
N GLU A 95 -18.43 -14.10 -4.14
CA GLU A 95 -19.10 -13.12 -5.01
C GLU A 95 -19.97 -13.79 -6.11
N SER A 96 -20.32 -15.07 -5.97
CA SER A 96 -21.23 -15.79 -6.88
C SER A 96 -22.67 -15.26 -6.94
N GLN A 97 -23.06 -14.30 -6.09
CA GLN A 97 -24.40 -13.69 -6.04
C GLN A 97 -24.53 -12.40 -6.87
N HIS A 98 -23.81 -12.30 -7.98
CA HIS A 98 -24.10 -11.32 -9.04
C HIS A 98 -24.66 -12.01 -10.28
N GLY A 99 -25.96 -12.30 -10.21
CA GLY A 99 -26.81 -12.44 -11.40
C GLY A 99 -27.69 -13.67 -11.45
N VAL A 100 -28.83 -13.68 -10.74
CA VAL A 100 -30.09 -14.19 -11.28
C VAL A 100 -31.26 -13.46 -10.60
N SER A 101 -32.02 -12.66 -11.34
CA SER A 101 -33.40 -12.37 -10.95
C SER A 101 -34.30 -13.53 -11.36
N GLN A 102 -34.41 -14.54 -10.51
CA GLN A 102 -35.49 -15.51 -10.61
C GLN A 102 -36.06 -15.78 -9.22
N SER A 103 -37.35 -15.45 -9.10
CA SER A 103 -38.24 -15.92 -8.04
C SER A 103 -38.30 -17.45 -8.04
N HIS A 104 -37.96 -18.11 -6.92
CA HIS A 104 -38.79 -19.10 -6.21
C HIS A 104 -37.98 -19.90 -5.16
N GLU A 105 -38.51 -19.88 -3.92
CA GLU A 105 -38.51 -20.88 -2.84
C GLU A 105 -37.22 -21.48 -2.23
N GLU A 106 -37.32 -21.69 -0.91
CA GLU A 106 -36.31 -22.01 0.09
C GLU A 106 -35.56 -23.35 -0.10
N SER A 107 -34.25 -23.31 0.19
CA SER A 107 -33.55 -24.14 1.20
C SER A 107 -32.19 -24.69 0.73
N SER A 108 -31.13 -23.95 1.06
CA SER A 108 -29.81 -24.53 1.31
C SER A 108 -29.05 -23.58 2.23
N PHE A 109 -28.71 -24.03 3.43
CA PHE A 109 -27.80 -23.32 4.33
C PHE A 109 -26.43 -23.21 3.62
N GLU A 110 -26.14 -22.06 3.01
CA GLU A 110 -24.80 -21.67 2.59
C GLU A 110 -23.92 -21.55 3.85
N LYS A 111 -22.75 -22.19 3.85
CA LYS A 111 -21.77 -22.09 4.93
C LYS A 111 -21.19 -20.68 4.97
N VAL A 112 -21.76 -19.80 5.79
CA VAL A 112 -21.18 -18.50 6.08
C VAL A 112 -19.91 -18.72 6.92
N LYS A 113 -18.75 -18.49 6.32
CA LYS A 113 -17.47 -18.44 7.03
C LYS A 113 -17.13 -17.01 7.40
N ASP A 114 -16.98 -16.75 8.70
CA ASP A 114 -16.50 -15.47 9.21
C ASP A 114 -15.05 -15.62 9.64
N MET A 115 -14.14 -14.85 9.04
CA MET A 115 -12.77 -14.78 9.53
C MET A 115 -12.61 -13.56 10.42
N PHE A 116 -12.12 -13.75 11.65
CA PHE A 116 -11.83 -12.69 12.60
C PHE A 116 -10.33 -12.56 12.80
N GLU A 117 -9.85 -11.32 12.87
CA GLU A 117 -8.49 -11.01 13.25
C GLU A 117 -8.54 -10.10 14.48
N LEU A 118 -8.18 -10.66 15.63
CA LEU A 118 -8.04 -9.94 16.89
C LEU A 118 -6.63 -9.36 16.96
N ASN A 119 -6.53 -8.06 17.18
CA ASN A 119 -5.27 -7.33 17.22
C ASN A 119 -5.17 -6.49 18.49
N THR A 120 -4.07 -6.61 19.24
CA THR A 120 -3.85 -5.81 20.45
C THR A 120 -2.38 -5.55 20.77
N ASN A 121 -2.06 -4.42 21.40
CA ASN A 121 -0.75 -4.18 22.02
C ASN A 121 -0.78 -4.36 23.55
N SER A 122 -1.88 -4.89 24.10
CA SER A 122 -2.03 -5.15 25.54
C SER A 122 -1.10 -6.27 25.99
N LYS A 123 -0.51 -6.13 27.18
CA LYS A 123 0.23 -7.21 27.85
C LYS A 123 -0.68 -8.32 28.36
N GLU A 124 -1.99 -8.08 28.41
CA GLU A 124 -3.03 -9.03 28.83
C GLU A 124 -3.76 -9.65 27.62
N TRP A 125 -3.12 -9.69 26.45
CA TRP A 125 -3.73 -10.14 25.19
C TRP A 125 -4.42 -11.50 25.28
N ALA A 126 -3.88 -12.45 26.06
CA ALA A 126 -4.47 -13.78 26.23
C ALA A 126 -5.84 -13.71 26.91
N LEU A 127 -6.01 -12.87 27.93
CA LEU A 127 -7.31 -12.68 28.61
C LEU A 127 -8.35 -12.06 27.67
N MET A 128 -7.89 -11.26 26.71
CA MET A 128 -8.77 -10.64 25.72
C MET A 128 -9.14 -11.59 24.58
N GLU A 129 -8.22 -12.46 24.16
CA GLU A 129 -8.51 -13.57 23.25
C GLU A 129 -9.56 -14.49 23.86
N ASP A 130 -9.38 -14.90 25.12
CA ASP A 130 -10.34 -15.73 25.85
C ASP A 130 -11.71 -15.06 25.93
N ALA A 131 -11.76 -13.78 26.32
CA ALA A 131 -13.03 -13.03 26.40
C ALA A 131 -13.74 -12.89 25.03
N PHE A 132 -12.98 -12.75 23.94
CA PHE A 132 -13.54 -12.70 22.59
C PHE A 132 -14.09 -14.05 22.15
N LEU A 133 -13.33 -15.13 22.40
CA LEU A 133 -13.75 -16.49 22.06
C LEU A 133 -14.99 -16.91 22.86
N ASP A 134 -15.08 -16.54 24.14
CA ASP A 134 -16.26 -16.80 24.98
C ASP A 134 -17.53 -16.10 24.48
N ASP A 135 -17.41 -14.91 23.89
CA ASP A 135 -18.55 -14.14 23.37
C ASP A 135 -18.99 -14.62 21.98
N GLU A 136 -18.02 -14.93 21.11
CA GLU A 136 -18.28 -15.19 19.69
C GLU A 136 -18.41 -16.67 19.33
N CYS A 137 -18.02 -17.59 20.21
CA CYS A 137 -17.89 -19.03 19.93
C CYS A 137 -18.57 -19.90 21.01
N ASP A 138 -19.20 -21.00 20.58
CA ASP A 138 -19.74 -22.01 21.50
C ASP A 138 -18.75 -23.18 21.69
N GLN A 139 -17.84 -23.35 20.73
CA GLN A 139 -16.74 -24.33 20.77
C GLN A 139 -15.48 -23.71 20.15
N VAL A 140 -14.32 -23.99 20.74
CA VAL A 140 -13.01 -23.49 20.28
C VAL A 140 -12.08 -24.66 20.00
N LYS A 141 -11.42 -24.61 18.84
CA LYS A 141 -10.36 -25.55 18.44
C LYS A 141 -9.08 -24.77 18.15
N ASP A 142 -7.99 -25.11 18.82
CA ASP A 142 -6.69 -24.46 18.62
C ASP A 142 -5.82 -25.27 17.67
N GLU A 143 -5.63 -24.80 16.43
CA GLU A 143 -4.82 -25.51 15.44
C GLU A 143 -3.33 -25.21 15.55
N THR A 144 -2.93 -24.27 16.41
CA THR A 144 -1.54 -23.83 16.59
C THR A 144 -0.74 -24.73 17.54
N LEU A 145 -1.40 -25.51 18.40
CA LEU A 145 -0.75 -26.32 19.45
C LEU A 145 -0.34 -27.75 19.01
N ASN A 146 -0.52 -28.12 17.74
CA ASN A 146 -0.28 -29.50 17.29
C ASN A 146 1.17 -29.83 16.86
N ASN A 147 2.15 -28.97 17.10
CA ASN A 147 3.56 -29.23 16.78
C ASN A 147 4.50 -28.74 17.90
N SER A 148 4.70 -29.55 18.96
CA SER A 148 5.85 -29.39 19.85
C SER A 148 6.68 -30.68 19.88
N VAL A 149 7.91 -30.60 19.37
CA VAL A 149 8.98 -31.54 19.68
C VAL A 149 10.22 -30.70 20.03
N ASP A 150 10.71 -30.92 21.24
CA ASP A 150 11.87 -30.31 21.91
C ASP A 150 13.19 -30.42 21.13
N GLY A 151 14.10 -29.45 21.33
CA GLY A 151 15.54 -29.66 21.09
C GLY A 151 16.37 -28.39 20.93
N ASP A 152 16.94 -27.89 22.02
CA ASP A 152 18.05 -26.92 22.07
C ASP A 152 19.27 -27.34 21.22
N VAL A 153 19.83 -26.44 20.39
CA VAL A 153 21.29 -26.43 20.12
C VAL A 153 21.83 -25.02 19.82
N ASP A 154 22.98 -24.78 20.45
CA ASP A 154 23.83 -23.61 20.61
C ASP A 154 24.48 -23.03 19.32
N PHE A 155 24.79 -21.73 19.35
CA PHE A 155 25.22 -20.89 18.23
C PHE A 155 26.67 -20.39 18.46
N GLN A 156 27.62 -20.68 17.57
CA GLN A 156 28.92 -19.99 17.53
C GLN A 156 29.45 -19.79 16.09
N GLY A 157 29.74 -18.52 15.74
CA GLY A 157 31.01 -18.14 15.12
C GLY A 157 31.10 -17.83 13.62
N LEU A 158 31.13 -16.51 13.31
CA LEU A 158 32.18 -15.79 12.55
C LEU A 158 32.21 -15.71 11.00
N THR A 159 31.90 -14.48 10.54
CA THR A 159 32.67 -13.52 9.68
C THR A 159 33.06 -13.78 8.21
N ALA A 160 32.49 -12.91 7.37
CA ALA A 160 33.09 -11.96 6.40
C ALA A 160 33.80 -12.43 5.10
N GLY A 161 33.34 -11.86 3.97
CA GLY A 161 34.06 -11.78 2.70
C GLY A 161 33.20 -11.21 1.55
N LEU A 162 33.51 -9.99 1.10
CA LEU A 162 32.86 -9.27 -0.01
C LEU A 162 33.22 -9.86 -1.39
N GLY A 163 32.24 -9.98 -2.30
CA GLY A 163 32.47 -10.20 -3.74
C GLY A 163 31.28 -10.79 -4.50
N SER A 164 30.76 -10.02 -5.48
CA SER A 164 29.73 -10.36 -6.50
C SER A 164 28.43 -11.01 -5.98
N ASN A 165 27.34 -10.22 -5.91
CA ASN A 165 26.01 -10.71 -5.52
C ASN A 165 25.36 -11.55 -6.62
N GLN A 166 25.79 -12.81 -6.72
CA GLN A 166 25.03 -13.91 -7.31
C GLN A 166 25.08 -15.04 -6.29
N GLN A 167 24.12 -15.09 -5.37
CA GLN A 167 23.99 -16.21 -4.44
C GLN A 167 23.17 -17.32 -5.11
N VAL A 168 23.89 -18.27 -5.70
CA VAL A 168 23.35 -19.61 -5.98
C VAL A 168 23.60 -20.43 -4.72
N PHE A 169 22.55 -20.74 -3.95
CA PHE A 169 22.68 -21.52 -2.72
C PHE A 169 23.00 -22.98 -3.03
N GLY A 170 24.28 -23.33 -2.97
CA GLY A 170 24.75 -24.71 -2.96
C GLY A 170 24.80 -25.24 -1.51
N ASN A 171 23.92 -26.19 -1.22
CA ASN A 171 23.85 -27.09 -0.05
C ASN A 171 24.76 -26.75 1.16
N SER A 172 24.42 -25.70 1.90
CA SER A 172 24.89 -25.49 3.28
C SER A 172 23.89 -24.64 4.06
N GLY A 173 23.11 -25.27 4.95
CA GLY A 173 22.23 -24.63 5.93
C GLY A 173 21.06 -23.85 5.33
N ALA A 174 19.95 -24.54 5.05
CA ALA A 174 18.70 -23.89 4.62
C ALA A 174 18.29 -22.82 5.65
N VAL A 175 18.37 -21.55 5.25
CA VAL A 175 17.57 -20.50 5.90
C VAL A 175 16.13 -20.94 5.73
N SER A 176 15.40 -21.16 6.83
CA SER A 176 14.05 -21.72 6.81
C SER A 176 13.16 -20.91 5.84
N GLY A 177 12.76 -21.52 4.72
CA GLY A 177 11.83 -20.93 3.75
C GLY A 177 12.34 -20.82 2.31
N LEU A 178 13.67 -20.83 2.04
CA LEU A 178 14.21 -21.02 0.69
C LEU A 178 14.29 -22.52 0.35
N LEU A 179 13.98 -22.86 -0.90
CA LEU A 179 13.99 -24.22 -1.42
C LEU A 179 15.16 -24.43 -2.39
N GLU A 180 15.47 -25.70 -2.65
CA GLU A 180 16.44 -26.05 -3.69
C GLU A 180 15.98 -25.51 -5.06
N GLY A 181 16.88 -24.82 -5.76
CA GLY A 181 16.59 -24.17 -7.04
C GLY A 181 16.10 -22.74 -6.94
N ASP A 182 15.85 -22.22 -5.74
CA ASP A 182 15.57 -20.79 -5.55
C ASP A 182 16.79 -19.94 -5.90
N GLU A 183 16.54 -18.79 -6.52
CA GLU A 183 17.56 -17.76 -6.76
C GLU A 183 17.02 -16.39 -6.38
N VAL A 184 17.80 -15.66 -5.57
CA VAL A 184 17.49 -14.30 -5.17
C VAL A 184 18.48 -13.34 -5.82
N ARG A 185 17.97 -12.30 -6.48
CA ARG A 185 18.76 -11.17 -6.99
C ARG A 185 18.26 -9.86 -6.41
N LYS A 186 19.16 -9.06 -5.84
CA LYS A 186 18.86 -7.67 -5.50
C LYS A 186 19.02 -6.82 -6.77
N LEU A 187 17.89 -6.42 -7.36
CA LEU A 187 17.85 -5.65 -8.61
C LEU A 187 18.04 -4.15 -8.37
N VAL A 188 17.61 -3.67 -7.21
CA VAL A 188 17.81 -2.29 -6.75
C VAL A 188 18.39 -2.33 -5.36
N ASP A 189 19.57 -1.73 -5.20
CA ASP A 189 20.27 -1.61 -3.92
C ASP A 189 20.62 -0.15 -3.65
N ASN A 190 19.77 0.52 -2.88
CA ASN A 190 19.98 1.91 -2.48
C ASN A 190 20.54 2.03 -1.06
N GLY A 191 20.92 0.92 -0.42
CA GLY A 191 21.48 0.91 0.92
C GLY A 191 20.94 -0.23 1.81
N PRO A 192 21.20 -0.15 3.13
CA PRO A 192 20.86 -1.23 4.05
C PRO A 192 19.36 -1.47 4.16
N ASP A 193 18.92 -2.73 4.07
CA ASP A 193 17.50 -3.12 4.14
C ASP A 193 16.81 -2.61 5.43
N LYS A 194 17.56 -2.50 6.55
CA LYS A 194 17.03 -1.93 7.81
C LYS A 194 16.55 -0.47 7.69
N ASN A 195 17.03 0.26 6.68
CA ASN A 195 16.77 1.69 6.48
C ASN A 195 16.21 1.97 5.07
N ARG A 196 15.66 0.95 4.42
CA ARG A 196 14.96 1.07 3.14
C ARG A 196 13.59 0.42 3.27
N VAL A 197 12.80 0.59 2.22
CA VAL A 197 11.58 -0.15 2.00
C VAL A 197 11.90 -1.26 0.99
N ASP A 198 11.80 -2.50 1.42
CA ASP A 198 12.23 -3.66 0.65
C ASP A 198 11.03 -4.38 0.02
N ILE A 199 11.01 -4.42 -1.30
CA ILE A 199 10.00 -5.13 -2.09
C ILE A 199 10.60 -6.43 -2.59
N VAL A 200 9.89 -7.55 -2.41
CA VAL A 200 10.30 -8.86 -2.94
C VAL A 200 9.33 -9.29 -4.02
N PHE A 201 9.79 -9.31 -5.27
CA PHE A 201 9.06 -9.89 -6.39
C PHE A 201 9.34 -11.39 -6.48
N MET A 202 8.31 -12.19 -6.23
CA MET A 202 8.34 -13.65 -6.30
C MET A 202 7.55 -14.11 -7.54
N GLY A 203 8.20 -14.85 -8.44
CA GLY A 203 7.54 -15.36 -9.65
C GLY A 203 6.71 -16.60 -9.36
N ASP A 204 5.50 -16.68 -9.94
CA ASP A 204 4.73 -17.93 -9.99
C ASP A 204 4.45 -18.35 -11.44
N GLY A 205 4.49 -19.67 -11.67
CA GLY A 205 4.27 -20.25 -13.00
C GLY A 205 5.44 -20.06 -13.97
N TYR A 206 6.65 -19.79 -13.49
CA TYR A 206 7.87 -19.82 -14.30
C TYR A 206 8.60 -21.13 -14.06
N THR A 207 8.74 -21.94 -15.10
CA THR A 207 9.54 -23.16 -15.07
C THR A 207 11.04 -22.86 -14.97
N LEU A 208 11.86 -23.89 -14.71
CA LEU A 208 13.32 -23.75 -14.66
C LEU A 208 13.88 -23.19 -15.98
N GLU A 209 13.31 -23.62 -17.11
CA GLU A 209 13.65 -23.17 -18.46
C GLU A 209 13.27 -21.70 -18.72
N GLU A 210 12.30 -21.17 -17.97
CA GLU A 210 11.82 -19.79 -18.05
C GLU A 210 12.54 -18.85 -17.05
N ARG A 211 13.61 -19.31 -16.39
CA ARG A 211 14.35 -18.51 -15.40
C ARG A 211 14.80 -17.15 -15.92
N GLU A 212 15.37 -17.08 -17.13
CA GLU A 212 15.79 -15.79 -17.70
C GLU A 212 14.61 -14.93 -18.15
N LYS A 213 13.49 -15.56 -18.55
CA LYS A 213 12.23 -14.84 -18.80
C LYS A 213 11.74 -14.16 -17.52
N PHE A 214 11.72 -14.87 -16.39
CA PHE A 214 11.34 -14.31 -15.09
C PHE A 214 12.15 -13.05 -14.76
N PHE A 215 13.49 -13.13 -14.77
CA PHE A 215 14.31 -11.98 -14.41
C PHE A 215 14.16 -10.82 -15.42
N ALA A 216 13.96 -11.11 -16.71
CA ALA A 216 13.66 -10.07 -17.70
C ALA A 216 12.31 -9.38 -17.43
N ASP A 217 11.27 -10.15 -17.10
CA ASP A 217 9.95 -9.63 -16.77
C ASP A 217 9.99 -8.77 -15.50
N ILE A 218 10.65 -9.24 -14.44
CA ILE A 218 10.79 -8.44 -13.21
C ILE A 218 11.62 -7.19 -13.46
N GLN A 219 12.74 -7.28 -14.19
CA GLN A 219 13.56 -6.11 -14.50
C GLN A 219 12.76 -5.06 -15.29
N ARG A 220 11.93 -5.48 -16.25
CA ARG A 220 11.03 -4.59 -16.99
C ARG A 220 10.03 -3.91 -16.05
N LEU A 221 9.33 -4.68 -15.21
CA LEU A 221 8.37 -4.13 -14.25
C LEU A 221 9.03 -3.12 -13.30
N VAL A 222 10.21 -3.45 -12.77
CA VAL A 222 11.01 -2.57 -11.89
C VAL A 222 11.40 -1.29 -12.61
N ASN A 223 11.89 -1.37 -13.85
CA ASN A 223 12.22 -0.20 -14.65
C ASN A 223 10.99 0.69 -14.87
N ASP A 224 9.86 0.10 -15.27
CA ASP A 224 8.64 0.84 -15.55
C ASP A 224 8.10 1.56 -14.29
N MET A 225 8.25 0.96 -13.10
CA MET A 225 7.84 1.57 -11.83
C MET A 225 8.78 2.69 -11.35
N PHE A 226 10.10 2.45 -11.40
CA PHE A 226 11.10 3.26 -10.69
C PHE A 226 11.94 4.18 -11.58
N ILE A 227 12.26 3.75 -12.81
CA ILE A 227 12.88 4.63 -13.83
C ILE A 227 11.79 5.49 -14.48
N GLY A 228 10.61 4.90 -14.68
CA GLY A 228 9.37 5.60 -15.04
C GLY A 228 8.96 6.63 -13.99
N GLU A 229 7.79 7.23 -14.13
CA GLU A 229 7.45 8.43 -13.34
C GLU A 229 6.86 8.13 -11.95
N THR A 230 6.30 6.92 -11.73
CA THR A 230 5.42 6.66 -10.59
C THR A 230 6.14 6.72 -9.24
N PHE A 231 7.28 6.03 -9.11
CA PHE A 231 8.06 5.95 -7.86
C PHE A 231 9.42 6.66 -7.94
N GLN A 232 9.73 7.36 -9.03
CA GLN A 232 11.03 7.98 -9.29
C GLN A 232 11.54 8.87 -8.16
N SER A 233 10.70 9.79 -7.67
CA SER A 233 11.06 10.72 -6.57
C SER A 233 11.48 9.96 -5.31
N PHE A 234 10.98 8.74 -5.13
CA PHE A 234 11.13 7.94 -3.93
C PHE A 234 12.18 6.83 -4.08
N LEU A 235 12.72 6.58 -5.29
CA LEU A 235 13.61 5.46 -5.59
C LEU A 235 14.72 5.26 -4.55
N PRO A 236 15.45 6.29 -4.07
CA PRO A 236 16.49 6.11 -3.04
C PRO A 236 16.03 5.49 -1.72
N LEU A 237 14.71 5.46 -1.45
CA LEU A 237 14.12 4.84 -0.26
C LEU A 237 13.80 3.35 -0.44
N PHE A 238 13.97 2.79 -1.64
CA PHE A 238 13.60 1.41 -1.95
C PHE A 238 14.81 0.52 -2.19
N ASN A 239 14.66 -0.73 -1.77
CA ASN A 239 15.39 -1.86 -2.29
C ASN A 239 14.41 -2.81 -3.00
N VAL A 240 14.89 -3.50 -4.01
CA VAL A 240 14.07 -4.46 -4.77
C VAL A 240 14.81 -5.76 -4.93
N HIS A 241 14.19 -6.83 -4.47
CA HIS A 241 14.66 -8.21 -4.60
C HIS A 241 13.75 -8.99 -5.55
N ALA A 242 14.34 -9.84 -6.38
CA ALA A 242 13.64 -10.78 -7.23
C ALA A 242 13.97 -12.20 -6.77
N LEU A 243 12.96 -12.95 -6.34
CA LEU A 243 13.05 -14.35 -5.95
C LEU A 243 12.44 -15.21 -7.04
N PHE A 244 13.31 -15.91 -7.77
CA PHE A 244 12.93 -16.97 -8.69
C PHE A 244 12.76 -18.27 -7.92
N ARG A 245 11.57 -18.86 -7.98
CA ARG A 245 11.29 -20.22 -7.49
C ARG A 245 10.69 -21.04 -8.62
N PRO A 246 11.40 -22.06 -9.15
CA PRO A 246 10.95 -22.80 -10.32
C PRO A 246 9.63 -23.55 -10.04
N SER A 247 8.61 -23.26 -10.85
CA SER A 247 7.36 -24.02 -10.92
C SER A 247 7.53 -25.30 -11.75
N LYS A 248 6.66 -26.30 -11.55
CA LYS A 248 6.61 -27.48 -12.43
C LYS A 248 5.84 -27.21 -13.71
N GLU A 249 4.86 -26.32 -13.66
CA GLU A 249 4.05 -25.93 -14.81
C GLU A 249 4.23 -24.44 -15.15
N SER A 250 4.12 -24.12 -16.44
CA SER A 250 4.14 -22.74 -16.93
C SER A 250 2.74 -22.10 -16.87
N GLY A 251 2.73 -20.83 -16.47
CA GLY A 251 1.53 -19.99 -16.33
C GLY A 251 0.74 -20.22 -15.06
N ILE A 252 -0.39 -19.52 -14.95
CA ILE A 252 -1.29 -19.60 -13.79
C ILE A 252 -2.51 -20.48 -14.07
N GLY A 253 -3.28 -20.76 -13.02
CA GLY A 253 -4.56 -21.46 -13.08
C GLY A 253 -5.75 -20.60 -13.52
N VAL A 254 -6.85 -21.23 -13.93
CA VAL A 254 -8.10 -20.59 -14.36
C VAL A 254 -9.30 -21.41 -13.89
N ASN A 255 -10.50 -20.82 -13.87
CA ASN A 255 -11.74 -21.48 -13.45
C ASN A 255 -11.68 -22.07 -12.03
N GLY A 256 -11.02 -21.36 -11.11
CA GLY A 256 -10.88 -21.79 -9.71
C GLY A 256 -9.86 -22.92 -9.49
N HIS A 257 -9.17 -23.35 -10.55
CA HIS A 257 -8.18 -24.43 -10.50
C HIS A 257 -6.78 -23.87 -10.69
N TRP A 258 -5.90 -24.08 -9.70
CA TRP A 258 -4.48 -23.78 -9.81
C TRP A 258 -3.70 -24.90 -10.51
N LYS A 259 -2.59 -24.53 -11.15
CA LYS A 259 -1.58 -25.45 -11.67
C LYS A 259 -0.59 -25.87 -10.57
N ASP A 260 0.27 -26.86 -10.84
CA ASP A 260 1.39 -27.25 -9.98
C ASP A 260 2.53 -26.22 -10.07
N THR A 261 2.26 -25.05 -9.49
CA THR A 261 3.16 -23.90 -9.41
C THR A 261 3.55 -23.60 -7.96
N SER A 262 4.64 -22.87 -7.80
CA SER A 262 5.27 -22.54 -6.52
C SER A 262 4.32 -21.96 -5.48
N PHE A 263 3.45 -21.04 -5.90
CA PHE A 263 2.51 -20.30 -5.06
C PHE A 263 1.05 -20.54 -5.43
N ARG A 264 0.79 -21.30 -6.51
CA ARG A 264 -0.54 -21.72 -6.96
C ARG A 264 -1.45 -20.53 -7.24
N LEU A 265 -0.96 -19.57 -8.04
CA LEU A 265 -1.78 -18.47 -8.51
C LEU A 265 -2.85 -18.96 -9.48
N TYR A 266 -4.07 -18.40 -9.36
CA TYR A 266 -5.18 -18.75 -10.23
C TYR A 266 -6.22 -17.64 -10.35
N ARG A 267 -7.06 -17.73 -11.39
CA ARG A 267 -8.29 -16.93 -11.58
C ARG A 267 -9.51 -17.78 -11.25
N ASP A 268 -10.55 -17.17 -10.65
CA ASP A 268 -11.82 -17.86 -10.39
C ASP A 268 -12.57 -18.25 -11.67
N GLY A 269 -12.40 -17.45 -12.73
CA GLY A 269 -12.99 -17.70 -14.05
C GLY A 269 -12.05 -17.30 -15.19
N THR A 270 -12.62 -16.91 -16.32
CA THR A 270 -11.87 -16.42 -17.50
C THR A 270 -11.71 -14.90 -17.50
N GLU A 271 -12.35 -14.21 -16.56
CA GLU A 271 -12.32 -12.76 -16.41
C GLU A 271 -10.89 -12.27 -16.15
N LEU A 272 -10.49 -11.22 -16.87
CA LEU A 272 -9.26 -10.48 -16.57
C LEU A 272 -9.49 -9.54 -15.37
N ARG A 273 -9.63 -10.14 -14.18
CA ARG A 273 -9.91 -9.47 -12.89
C ARG A 273 -8.88 -9.86 -11.82
N GLY A 274 -9.31 -10.57 -10.78
CA GLY A 274 -8.50 -10.93 -9.62
C GLY A 274 -7.67 -12.17 -9.87
N ILE A 275 -6.48 -12.20 -9.26
CA ILE A 275 -5.63 -13.39 -9.19
C ILE A 275 -5.44 -13.72 -7.72
N TYR A 276 -5.74 -14.96 -7.36
CA TYR A 276 -5.76 -15.45 -5.99
C TYR A 276 -4.59 -16.40 -5.74
N VAL A 277 -4.20 -16.54 -4.47
CA VAL A 277 -3.07 -17.37 -4.02
C VAL A 277 -3.61 -18.57 -3.26
N ALA A 278 -3.43 -19.79 -3.77
CA ALA A 278 -3.85 -20.99 -3.05
C ALA A 278 -2.80 -21.49 -2.04
N ASN A 279 -1.55 -21.00 -2.08
CA ASN A 279 -0.52 -21.32 -1.10
C ASN A 279 0.17 -20.08 -0.49
N PRO A 280 -0.56 -19.27 0.30
CA PRO A 280 0.00 -18.05 0.90
C PRO A 280 1.11 -18.34 1.92
N ARG A 281 1.10 -19.51 2.57
CA ARG A 281 2.14 -19.91 3.52
C ARG A 281 3.50 -19.99 2.84
N ALA A 282 3.58 -20.67 1.69
CA ALA A 282 4.84 -20.79 0.94
C ALA A 282 5.37 -19.42 0.48
N ALA A 283 4.49 -18.48 0.10
CA ALA A 283 4.88 -17.13 -0.27
C ALA A 283 5.44 -16.33 0.92
N ARG A 284 4.81 -16.43 2.11
CA ARG A 284 5.34 -15.80 3.34
C ARG A 284 6.71 -16.34 3.71
N GLU A 285 6.87 -17.65 3.71
CA GLU A 285 8.13 -18.32 4.05
C GLU A 285 9.24 -17.95 3.08
N ALA A 286 8.95 -17.96 1.77
CA ALA A 286 9.90 -17.56 0.73
C ALA A 286 10.38 -16.12 0.94
N CYS A 287 9.44 -15.18 1.14
CA CYS A 287 9.77 -13.78 1.30
C CYS A 287 10.57 -13.51 2.59
N ARG A 288 10.17 -14.10 3.72
CA ARG A 288 10.92 -13.98 4.99
C ARG A 288 12.35 -14.51 4.89
N ALA A 289 12.55 -15.55 4.09
CA ALA A 289 13.84 -16.18 3.90
C ALA A 289 14.81 -15.37 3.01
N VAL A 290 14.33 -14.36 2.27
CA VAL A 290 15.19 -13.40 1.55
C VAL A 290 16.10 -12.65 2.50
N GLY A 291 15.58 -12.26 3.67
CA GLY A 291 16.35 -11.57 4.69
C GLY A 291 15.46 -10.96 5.77
N LYS A 292 16.00 -10.85 6.99
CA LYS A 292 15.27 -10.37 8.18
C LYS A 292 14.57 -9.02 7.98
N TYR A 293 15.17 -8.13 7.18
CA TYR A 293 14.66 -6.78 6.91
C TYR A 293 14.32 -6.57 5.43
N ALA A 294 14.35 -7.62 4.61
CA ALA A 294 14.31 -7.53 3.15
C ALA A 294 12.93 -7.83 2.55
N CYS A 295 11.89 -7.99 3.38
CA CYS A 295 10.56 -8.42 2.96
C CYS A 295 9.48 -7.56 3.61
N ASP A 296 9.28 -6.35 3.08
CA ASP A 296 8.24 -5.44 3.57
C ASP A 296 6.96 -5.55 2.76
N PHE A 297 7.12 -5.73 1.45
CA PHE A 297 6.04 -5.82 0.49
C PHE A 297 6.22 -7.09 -0.35
N PRO A 298 5.73 -8.24 0.14
CA PRO A 298 5.76 -9.48 -0.61
C PRO A 298 4.86 -9.32 -1.85
N SER A 299 5.45 -9.48 -3.02
CA SER A 299 4.79 -9.26 -4.30
C SER A 299 4.84 -10.52 -5.15
N LEU A 300 3.72 -10.96 -5.69
CA LEU A 300 3.60 -12.18 -6.48
C LEU A 300 3.33 -11.81 -7.94
N ILE A 301 4.19 -12.26 -8.85
CA ILE A 301 4.08 -12.00 -10.29
C ILE A 301 3.77 -13.30 -11.02
N GLY A 302 2.56 -13.44 -11.53
CA GLY A 302 2.16 -14.58 -12.35
C GLY A 302 2.76 -14.52 -13.75
N ASN A 303 3.26 -15.65 -14.26
CA ASN A 303 3.65 -15.85 -15.66
C ASN A 303 2.41 -15.88 -16.58
N ASP A 304 1.69 -14.78 -16.64
CA ASP A 304 0.47 -14.59 -17.44
C ASP A 304 0.65 -13.31 -18.29
N PRO A 305 0.40 -13.33 -19.61
CA PRO A 305 0.51 -12.15 -20.45
C PRO A 305 -0.68 -11.20 -20.34
N TYR A 306 -1.68 -11.50 -19.50
CA TYR A 306 -2.93 -10.73 -19.40
C TYR A 306 -3.14 -10.05 -18.05
N TYR A 307 -4.08 -9.10 -18.01
CA TYR A 307 -4.45 -8.27 -16.88
C TYR A 307 -4.93 -9.12 -15.73
N GLY A 308 -4.38 -8.86 -14.57
CA GLY A 308 -4.94 -9.35 -13.33
C GLY A 308 -4.05 -9.03 -12.15
N GLY A 309 -4.67 -9.04 -10.99
CA GLY A 309 -3.98 -8.74 -9.74
C GLY A 309 -4.97 -8.40 -8.66
N LEU A 310 -4.43 -8.33 -7.45
CA LEU A 310 -5.14 -7.96 -6.23
C LEU A 310 -4.14 -7.32 -5.28
N GLY A 311 -4.59 -6.31 -4.56
CA GLY A 311 -3.92 -5.78 -3.38
C GLY A 311 -4.37 -6.52 -2.12
N GLY A 312 -3.60 -6.37 -1.04
CA GLY A 312 -3.88 -6.99 0.25
C GLY A 312 -2.61 -7.34 0.99
N GLU A 313 -2.55 -8.56 1.52
CA GLU A 313 -1.30 -9.07 2.11
C GLU A 313 -0.18 -9.14 1.08
N PHE A 314 -0.48 -9.67 -0.11
CA PHE A 314 0.43 -9.72 -1.24
C PHE A 314 0.02 -8.67 -2.26
N VAL A 315 1.02 -8.03 -2.86
CA VAL A 315 0.80 -7.24 -4.08
C VAL A 315 0.88 -8.21 -5.26
N ILE A 316 -0.26 -8.49 -5.90
CA ILE A 316 -0.34 -9.48 -6.96
C ILE A 316 -0.47 -8.78 -8.31
N SER A 317 0.33 -9.20 -9.29
CA SER A 317 0.20 -8.77 -10.68
C SER A 317 0.69 -9.85 -11.64
N THR A 318 0.78 -9.53 -12.93
CA THR A 318 1.22 -10.46 -13.99
C THR A 318 2.42 -9.93 -14.77
N SER A 319 3.00 -10.83 -15.56
CA SER A 319 4.05 -10.53 -16.53
C SER A 319 3.58 -9.73 -17.75
N SER A 320 2.30 -9.36 -17.84
CA SER A 320 1.76 -8.63 -18.99
C SER A 320 2.60 -7.40 -19.33
N ASN A 321 2.96 -7.28 -20.61
CA ASN A 321 3.64 -6.10 -21.14
C ASN A 321 2.73 -4.88 -21.21
N LYS A 322 1.41 -5.08 -21.22
CA LYS A 322 0.43 -4.01 -21.38
C LYS A 322 -0.14 -3.55 -20.03
N SER A 323 -0.52 -4.51 -19.18
CA SER A 323 -1.26 -4.24 -17.95
C SER A 323 -0.51 -4.58 -16.66
N GLY A 324 0.58 -5.35 -16.72
CA GLY A 324 1.32 -5.79 -15.53
C GLY A 324 1.79 -4.61 -14.68
N THR A 325 2.50 -3.65 -15.28
CA THR A 325 2.94 -2.44 -14.58
C THR A 325 1.76 -1.60 -14.09
N ILE A 326 0.67 -1.51 -14.88
CA ILE A 326 -0.52 -0.71 -14.57
C ILE A 326 -1.19 -1.21 -13.28
N VAL A 327 -1.40 -2.52 -13.18
CA VAL A 327 -1.97 -3.15 -11.99
C VAL A 327 -0.98 -3.07 -10.84
N LEU A 328 0.27 -3.45 -11.07
CA LEU A 328 1.29 -3.52 -10.03
C LEU A 328 1.46 -2.18 -9.30
N ARG A 329 1.55 -1.06 -10.01
CA ARG A 329 1.71 0.26 -9.38
C ARG A 329 0.48 0.69 -8.56
N HIS A 330 -0.73 0.29 -8.99
CA HIS A 330 -1.96 0.60 -8.28
C HIS A 330 -2.04 -0.19 -6.97
N GLU A 331 -1.86 -1.51 -7.04
CA GLU A 331 -1.92 -2.39 -5.85
C GLU A 331 -0.78 -2.11 -4.87
N LEU A 332 0.42 -1.82 -5.39
CA LEU A 332 1.54 -1.39 -4.56
C LEU A 332 1.26 -0.03 -3.92
N GLY A 333 0.55 0.88 -4.60
CA GLY A 333 0.12 2.15 -4.04
C GLY A 333 -0.79 1.98 -2.81
N HIS A 334 -1.74 1.05 -2.84
CA HIS A 334 -2.58 0.71 -1.68
C HIS A 334 -1.78 0.10 -0.54
N SER A 335 -0.73 -0.65 -0.86
CA SER A 335 0.14 -1.27 0.14
C SER A 335 1.09 -0.25 0.79
N LEU A 336 1.60 0.69 0.00
CA LEU A 336 2.55 1.71 0.43
C LEU A 336 1.89 2.95 1.04
N ILE A 337 0.63 3.26 0.74
CA ILE A 337 -0.01 4.49 1.19
C ILE A 337 -1.32 4.12 1.86
N ASN A 338 -1.66 4.78 2.97
CA ASN A 338 -3.02 4.72 3.47
C ASN A 338 -3.92 5.58 2.57
N VAL A 339 -4.36 4.98 1.46
CA VAL A 339 -5.24 5.56 0.44
C VAL A 339 -6.43 4.63 0.23
N GLY A 340 -7.47 5.17 -0.38
CA GLY A 340 -8.57 4.40 -0.93
C GLY A 340 -8.61 4.52 -2.45
N GLU A 341 -9.60 3.86 -3.03
CA GLU A 341 -9.96 4.03 -4.42
C GLU A 341 -10.42 5.46 -4.71
N GLU A 342 -10.14 5.91 -5.92
CA GLU A 342 -10.71 7.14 -6.46
C GLU A 342 -11.59 6.87 -7.69
N TYR A 343 -11.50 5.68 -8.31
CA TYR A 343 -12.45 5.25 -9.33
C TYR A 343 -13.80 4.86 -8.72
N ASP A 344 -14.85 4.83 -9.52
CA ASP A 344 -16.20 4.51 -9.05
C ASP A 344 -16.41 3.00 -8.92
N GLY A 345 -17.23 2.58 -7.95
CA GLY A 345 -17.59 1.19 -7.72
C GLY A 345 -16.61 0.36 -6.90
N GLY A 346 -15.59 0.99 -6.31
CA GLY A 346 -14.74 0.39 -5.30
C GLY A 346 -15.48 0.14 -3.98
N GLN A 347 -14.75 -0.44 -3.02
CA GLN A 347 -15.24 -0.72 -1.67
C GLN A 347 -14.61 0.20 -0.60
N VAL A 348 -13.41 0.72 -0.88
CA VAL A 348 -12.57 1.38 0.12
C VAL A 348 -12.27 2.81 -0.30
N TYR A 349 -13.03 3.78 0.21
CA TYR A 349 -12.81 5.21 -0.02
C TYR A 349 -12.24 5.91 1.22
N SER A 350 -11.07 5.47 1.70
CA SER A 350 -10.47 5.97 2.96
C SER A 350 -9.11 6.61 2.73
N GLY A 351 -8.36 6.85 3.80
CA GLY A 351 -6.99 7.35 3.67
C GLY A 351 -6.89 8.84 3.39
N VAL A 352 -5.74 9.25 2.85
CA VAL A 352 -5.37 10.66 2.64
C VAL A 352 -6.10 11.29 1.44
N ASN A 353 -6.49 10.48 0.45
CA ASN A 353 -7.04 10.91 -0.83
C ASN A 353 -8.58 10.86 -0.93
N ALA A 354 -9.26 10.38 0.11
CA ALA A 354 -10.72 10.30 0.14
C ALA A 354 -11.34 11.08 1.31
N GLU A 355 -12.44 11.78 1.06
CA GLU A 355 -13.29 12.42 2.07
C GLU A 355 -14.72 11.87 1.95
N ARG A 356 -15.35 11.52 3.08
CA ARG A 356 -16.68 10.85 3.07
C ARG A 356 -17.78 11.68 3.70
N TRP A 357 -17.44 12.62 4.57
CA TRP A 357 -18.42 13.24 5.45
C TRP A 357 -18.75 14.66 5.03
N SER A 358 -17.74 15.46 4.73
CA SER A 358 -17.95 16.85 4.34
C SER A 358 -16.74 17.46 3.66
N ILE A 359 -16.98 18.16 2.54
CA ILE A 359 -15.96 18.99 1.88
C ILE A 359 -15.44 20.11 2.79
N GLN A 360 -16.17 20.50 3.84
CA GLN A 360 -15.70 21.49 4.82
C GLN A 360 -14.57 20.94 5.70
N ASN A 361 -14.45 19.61 5.80
CA ASN A 361 -13.41 18.91 6.56
C ASN A 361 -12.41 18.19 5.64
N ILE A 362 -12.36 18.55 4.36
CA ILE A 362 -11.49 17.92 3.37
C ILE A 362 -10.05 17.81 3.88
N LYS A 363 -9.44 16.64 3.74
CA LYS A 363 -8.15 16.33 4.36
C LYS A 363 -6.98 17.06 3.69
N TRP A 364 -7.13 17.39 2.41
CA TRP A 364 -6.11 18.04 1.57
C TRP A 364 -6.32 19.55 1.41
N LYS A 365 -6.81 20.24 2.46
CA LYS A 365 -7.01 21.70 2.45
C LYS A 365 -5.78 22.49 1.99
N HIS A 366 -4.59 22.08 2.42
CA HIS A 366 -3.32 22.74 2.08
C HIS A 366 -2.86 22.50 0.63
N TRP A 367 -3.55 21.63 -0.11
CA TRP A 367 -3.31 21.38 -1.53
C TRP A 367 -4.34 22.04 -2.45
N LEU A 368 -5.47 22.52 -1.93
CA LEU A 368 -6.54 23.11 -2.75
C LEU A 368 -6.01 24.25 -3.63
N THR A 369 -6.48 24.26 -4.89
CA THR A 369 -6.20 25.36 -5.82
C THR A 369 -6.90 26.64 -5.36
N ASP A 370 -8.15 26.51 -4.94
CA ASP A 370 -8.96 27.61 -4.40
C ASP A 370 -8.92 27.58 -2.87
N ALA A 371 -8.89 28.75 -2.21
CA ALA A 371 -8.79 28.84 -0.75
C ALA A 371 -9.98 28.19 0.00
N THR A 372 -11.14 28.10 -0.66
CA THR A 372 -12.35 27.51 -0.11
C THR A 372 -12.65 26.19 -0.85
N PRO A 373 -12.90 25.07 -0.13
CA PRO A 373 -13.32 23.82 -0.76
C PRO A 373 -14.57 24.01 -1.60
N ARG A 374 -14.55 23.47 -2.82
CA ARG A 374 -15.66 23.50 -3.77
C ARG A 374 -15.94 22.08 -4.24
N GLU A 375 -17.21 21.69 -4.28
CA GLU A 375 -17.60 20.46 -4.96
C GLU A 375 -17.64 20.72 -6.47
N GLU A 376 -16.90 19.92 -7.23
CA GLU A 376 -16.96 19.88 -8.68
C GLU A 376 -18.18 19.02 -9.07
N LYS A 377 -19.27 19.63 -9.52
CA LYS A 377 -20.58 18.95 -9.60
C LYS A 377 -20.69 17.96 -10.76
N ASN A 378 -20.84 16.68 -10.44
CA ASN A 378 -21.23 15.62 -11.36
C ASN A 378 -22.27 14.68 -10.72
N VAL A 379 -22.74 13.72 -11.51
CA VAL A 379 -23.57 12.60 -11.07
C VAL A 379 -23.18 11.35 -11.83
N LEU A 380 -23.20 10.21 -11.14
CA LEU A 380 -23.09 8.89 -11.74
C LEU A 380 -24.48 8.38 -12.12
N ARG A 381 -24.71 8.14 -13.41
CA ARG A 381 -26.00 7.72 -13.97
C ARG A 381 -26.12 6.21 -14.15
N ALA A 382 -25.02 5.57 -14.51
CA ALA A 382 -24.93 4.13 -14.61
C ALA A 382 -23.58 3.66 -14.09
N GLN A 383 -23.59 2.55 -13.38
CA GLN A 383 -22.40 1.82 -12.97
C GLN A 383 -22.73 0.34 -13.07
N ASP A 384 -21.94 -0.39 -13.84
CA ASP A 384 -22.19 -1.81 -14.08
C ASP A 384 -20.86 -2.55 -14.23
N TYR A 385 -20.68 -3.62 -13.46
CA TYR A 385 -19.55 -4.54 -13.56
C TYR A 385 -19.99 -5.77 -14.33
N ALA A 386 -20.20 -5.57 -15.63
CA ALA A 386 -20.93 -6.51 -16.47
C ALA A 386 -20.29 -7.90 -16.54
N TRP A 387 -18.96 -7.99 -16.59
CA TRP A 387 -18.20 -9.23 -16.81
C TRP A 387 -18.87 -10.13 -17.87
N TYR A 388 -19.32 -9.52 -18.96
CA TYR A 388 -20.26 -10.12 -19.89
C TYR A 388 -19.59 -10.55 -21.20
N ASP A 389 -19.67 -11.84 -21.50
CA ASP A 389 -19.26 -12.41 -22.78
C ASP A 389 -20.20 -11.92 -23.91
N LEU A 390 -19.67 -11.04 -24.77
CA LEU A 390 -20.45 -10.40 -25.84
C LEU A 390 -20.90 -11.39 -26.93
N LYS A 391 -20.35 -12.61 -26.96
CA LYS A 391 -20.84 -13.67 -27.83
C LYS A 391 -22.25 -14.14 -27.45
N LYS A 392 -22.68 -13.93 -26.20
CA LYS A 392 -24.03 -14.28 -25.73
C LYS A 392 -25.12 -13.35 -26.30
N GLY A 393 -24.73 -12.21 -26.87
CA GLY A 393 -25.62 -11.25 -27.51
C GLY A 393 -25.38 -9.82 -27.06
N PRO A 394 -26.22 -8.87 -27.49
CA PRO A 394 -26.10 -7.47 -27.08
C PRO A 394 -26.30 -7.28 -25.57
N TYR A 395 -25.44 -6.46 -24.96
CA TYR A 395 -25.57 -6.06 -23.56
C TYR A 395 -26.08 -4.62 -23.49
N LYS A 396 -27.12 -4.37 -22.68
CA LYS A 396 -27.80 -3.06 -22.62
C LYS A 396 -27.79 -2.51 -21.21
N VAL A 397 -27.32 -1.28 -21.06
CA VAL A 397 -27.32 -0.51 -19.81
C VAL A 397 -28.29 0.64 -19.96
N LYS A 398 -29.30 0.71 -19.09
CA LYS A 398 -30.31 1.78 -19.08
C LYS A 398 -30.05 2.75 -17.94
N PHE A 399 -30.25 4.03 -18.20
CA PHE A 399 -30.16 5.08 -17.18
C PHE A 399 -31.16 6.19 -17.45
N ASN A 400 -31.39 7.05 -16.46
CA ASN A 400 -32.23 8.24 -16.61
C ASN A 400 -31.40 9.51 -16.41
N SER A 401 -31.62 10.52 -17.25
CA SER A 401 -31.15 11.89 -17.02
C SER A 401 -32.32 12.78 -16.59
N ASP A 402 -32.02 13.78 -15.75
CA ASP A 402 -32.95 14.85 -15.38
C ASP A 402 -32.90 16.05 -16.35
N GLY A 403 -32.00 16.03 -17.34
CA GLY A 403 -31.86 17.07 -18.35
C GLY A 403 -31.18 18.36 -17.91
N ASN A 404 -30.63 18.45 -16.69
CA ASN A 404 -30.04 19.68 -16.15
C ASN A 404 -28.52 19.76 -16.29
N TRP A 405 -27.88 18.68 -16.73
CA TRP A 405 -26.43 18.59 -16.87
C TRP A 405 -25.96 19.14 -18.22
N LYS A 406 -24.67 19.45 -18.31
CA LYS A 406 -24.10 20.15 -19.49
C LYS A 406 -23.20 19.27 -20.33
N ARG A 407 -22.59 18.25 -19.72
CA ARG A 407 -21.66 17.34 -20.39
C ARG A 407 -21.85 15.93 -19.86
N TRP A 408 -21.29 14.96 -20.54
CA TRP A 408 -21.27 13.56 -20.10
C TRP A 408 -19.98 12.85 -20.48
N SER A 409 -19.69 11.76 -19.78
CA SER A 409 -18.58 10.85 -20.08
C SER A 409 -19.03 9.41 -19.86
N LEU A 410 -18.85 8.58 -20.89
CA LEU A 410 -19.01 7.13 -20.87
C LEU A 410 -17.64 6.49 -20.80
N LYS A 411 -17.36 5.75 -19.73
CA LYS A 411 -16.15 4.92 -19.62
C LYS A 411 -16.53 3.46 -19.56
N ILE A 412 -15.73 2.64 -20.22
CA ILE A 412 -15.84 1.19 -20.14
C ILE A 412 -14.47 0.57 -19.89
N SER A 413 -14.48 -0.66 -19.40
CA SER A 413 -13.36 -1.56 -19.59
C SER A 413 -13.80 -2.80 -20.35
N HIS A 414 -12.90 -3.35 -21.16
CA HIS A 414 -13.16 -4.50 -22.03
C HIS A 414 -11.91 -5.35 -22.17
N SER A 415 -12.06 -6.60 -22.59
CA SER A 415 -10.96 -7.51 -22.90
C SER A 415 -11.31 -8.37 -24.12
N GLY A 416 -10.28 -8.92 -24.77
CA GLY A 416 -10.45 -9.77 -25.95
C GLY A 416 -10.80 -9.03 -27.25
N VAL A 417 -10.89 -7.70 -27.26
CA VAL A 417 -11.35 -6.87 -28.40
C VAL A 417 -10.20 -6.28 -29.21
N ASP A 418 -9.52 -7.15 -29.96
CA ASP A 418 -8.22 -6.93 -30.59
C ASP A 418 -8.22 -6.06 -31.87
N THR A 419 -9.38 -5.85 -32.49
CA THR A 419 -9.50 -5.11 -33.76
C THR A 419 -10.69 -4.14 -33.75
N ASP A 420 -10.66 -3.10 -34.59
CA ASP A 420 -11.72 -2.07 -34.69
C ASP A 420 -13.12 -2.62 -35.03
N ASP A 421 -13.19 -3.82 -35.60
CA ASP A 421 -14.43 -4.52 -35.95
C ASP A 421 -14.84 -5.58 -34.90
N SER A 422 -14.15 -5.67 -33.75
CA SER A 422 -14.45 -6.68 -32.71
C SER A 422 -15.55 -6.28 -31.74
N PHE A 423 -15.87 -4.99 -31.67
CA PHE A 423 -16.76 -4.42 -30.67
C PHE A 423 -17.51 -3.20 -31.22
N GLU A 424 -18.76 -3.01 -30.79
CA GLU A 424 -19.57 -1.86 -31.14
C GLU A 424 -20.28 -1.28 -29.92
N VAL A 425 -20.34 0.05 -29.86
CA VAL A 425 -21.06 0.79 -28.81
C VAL A 425 -22.09 1.71 -29.45
N TYR A 426 -23.28 1.71 -28.89
CA TYR A 426 -24.38 2.58 -29.29
C TYR A 426 -24.89 3.34 -28.07
N LEU A 427 -25.13 4.64 -28.24
CA LEU A 427 -25.78 5.50 -27.26
C LEU A 427 -27.06 6.04 -27.89
N ASP A 428 -28.21 5.68 -27.31
CA ASP A 428 -29.54 5.97 -27.85
C ASP A 428 -29.70 5.57 -29.33
N GLY A 429 -29.16 4.40 -29.68
CA GLY A 429 -29.17 3.85 -31.04
C GLY A 429 -28.18 4.51 -32.02
N LYS A 430 -27.45 5.55 -31.61
CA LYS A 430 -26.36 6.13 -32.41
C LYS A 430 -25.05 5.41 -32.12
N ARG A 431 -24.41 4.86 -33.16
CA ARG A 431 -23.09 4.23 -33.03
C ARG A 431 -22.05 5.27 -32.60
N LEU A 432 -21.27 4.94 -31.58
CA LEU A 432 -20.10 5.72 -31.16
C LEU A 432 -18.88 5.27 -31.97
N ASN A 433 -18.02 6.23 -32.32
CA ASN A 433 -16.76 5.91 -33.00
C ASN A 433 -15.84 5.19 -32.02
N TRP A 434 -15.31 4.05 -32.41
CA TRP A 434 -14.42 3.26 -31.57
C TRP A 434 -13.17 2.85 -32.36
N THR A 435 -12.06 2.76 -31.65
CA THR A 435 -10.79 2.25 -32.16
C THR A 435 -10.29 1.25 -31.13
N SER A 436 -9.89 0.06 -31.59
CA SER A 436 -9.34 -0.94 -30.71
C SER A 436 -7.97 -0.49 -30.20
N PRO A 437 -7.69 -0.70 -28.91
CA PRO A 437 -6.34 -0.50 -28.39
C PRO A 437 -5.39 -1.66 -28.77
N GLY A 438 -5.88 -2.67 -29.50
CA GLY A 438 -5.12 -3.83 -29.94
C GLY A 438 -4.89 -4.87 -28.84
N GLY A 439 -4.74 -6.12 -29.28
CA GLY A 439 -4.46 -7.28 -28.42
C GLY A 439 -5.67 -7.76 -27.61
N TYR A 440 -5.45 -8.82 -26.82
CA TYR A 440 -6.53 -9.47 -26.05
C TYR A 440 -6.59 -9.04 -24.57
N ASP A 441 -5.62 -8.26 -24.13
CA ASP A 441 -5.55 -7.82 -22.73
C ASP A 441 -6.68 -6.83 -22.39
N ARG A 442 -6.92 -6.60 -21.09
CA ARG A 442 -7.90 -5.63 -20.62
C ARG A 442 -7.46 -4.20 -20.91
N ASP A 443 -8.40 -3.39 -21.38
CA ASP A 443 -8.19 -1.98 -21.67
C ASP A 443 -9.42 -1.14 -21.28
N PHE A 444 -9.29 0.17 -21.39
CA PHE A 444 -10.28 1.17 -21.03
C PHE A 444 -10.58 2.06 -22.25
N SER A 445 -11.84 2.42 -22.43
CA SER A 445 -12.25 3.35 -23.49
C SER A 445 -13.23 4.38 -22.96
N GLU A 446 -13.11 5.60 -23.46
CA GLU A 446 -13.84 6.77 -22.98
C GLU A 446 -14.45 7.54 -24.16
N TRP A 447 -15.68 8.01 -23.97
CA TRP A 447 -16.36 8.93 -24.87
C TRP A 447 -16.94 10.07 -24.06
N ASP A 448 -16.74 11.29 -24.53
CA ASP A 448 -17.28 12.48 -23.91
C ASP A 448 -18.24 13.20 -24.85
N GLY A 449 -19.19 13.93 -24.26
CA GLY A 449 -20.05 14.84 -25.00
C GLY A 449 -20.23 16.17 -24.27
N ASP A 450 -20.22 17.25 -25.07
CA ASP A 450 -20.35 18.63 -24.59
C ASP A 450 -21.79 19.14 -24.53
N GLU A 451 -22.75 18.27 -24.85
CA GLU A 451 -24.18 18.52 -24.75
C GLU A 451 -24.79 17.49 -23.81
N GLY A 452 -25.38 17.95 -22.70
CA GLY A 452 -26.05 17.09 -21.72
C GLY A 452 -27.24 16.35 -22.31
N PHE A 453 -27.62 15.24 -21.66
CA PHE A 453 -28.76 14.45 -22.12
C PHE A 453 -30.08 15.20 -21.95
N SER A 454 -31.09 14.83 -22.74
CA SER A 454 -32.47 15.24 -22.49
C SER A 454 -33.01 14.60 -21.20
N ALA A 455 -34.02 15.20 -20.58
CA ALA A 455 -34.70 14.54 -19.47
C ALA A 455 -35.43 13.27 -19.95
N GLY A 456 -35.20 12.13 -19.29
CA GLY A 456 -35.85 10.87 -19.63
C GLY A 456 -34.91 9.67 -19.60
N ALA A 457 -35.38 8.58 -20.22
CA ALA A 457 -34.68 7.31 -20.30
C ALA A 457 -33.71 7.28 -21.48
N HIS A 458 -32.53 6.75 -21.22
CA HIS A 458 -31.44 6.58 -22.17
C HIS A 458 -30.92 5.14 -22.12
N GLU A 459 -30.32 4.68 -23.21
CA GLU A 459 -29.78 3.32 -23.32
C GLU A 459 -28.40 3.33 -23.98
N ILE A 460 -27.47 2.58 -23.37
CA ILE A 460 -26.19 2.21 -23.95
C ILE A 460 -26.30 0.75 -24.36
N GLU A 461 -25.91 0.43 -25.59
CA GLU A 461 -25.90 -0.93 -26.10
C GLU A 461 -24.50 -1.30 -26.59
N PHE A 462 -24.02 -2.44 -26.13
CA PHE A 462 -22.73 -3.02 -26.48
C PHE A 462 -22.94 -4.31 -27.27
N ARG A 463 -22.19 -4.48 -28.36
CA ARG A 463 -22.27 -5.66 -29.20
C ARG A 463 -20.89 -6.18 -29.52
N GLN A 464 -20.80 -7.49 -29.72
CA GLN A 464 -19.71 -8.03 -30.50
C GLN A 464 -19.85 -7.55 -31.96
N GLY A 465 -18.74 -7.31 -32.63
CA GLY A 465 -18.79 -6.98 -34.06
C GLY A 465 -19.16 -8.18 -34.92
N ALA A 466 -19.98 -7.94 -35.94
CA ALA A 466 -20.68 -8.98 -36.71
C ALA A 466 -19.78 -10.05 -37.36
N LYS A 467 -18.52 -9.72 -37.63
CA LYS A 467 -17.53 -10.67 -38.18
C LYS A 467 -17.22 -11.83 -37.23
N TYR A 468 -17.45 -11.64 -35.93
CA TYR A 468 -17.03 -12.57 -34.88
C TYR A 468 -18.17 -13.44 -34.36
N ASP A 469 -19.40 -13.28 -34.86
CA ASP A 469 -20.59 -14.00 -34.38
C ASP A 469 -20.42 -15.53 -34.47
N ASP A 470 -19.78 -16.00 -35.53
CA ASP A 470 -19.52 -17.42 -35.78
C ASP A 470 -18.11 -17.88 -35.33
N GLU A 471 -17.36 -17.05 -34.61
CA GLU A 471 -15.99 -17.39 -34.24
C GLU A 471 -15.96 -18.55 -33.22
N PRO A 472 -15.16 -19.61 -33.46
CA PRO A 472 -15.02 -20.71 -32.53
C PRO A 472 -14.41 -20.24 -31.20
N VAL A 473 -14.76 -20.93 -30.11
CA VAL A 473 -14.13 -20.69 -28.81
C VAL A 473 -12.66 -21.09 -28.89
N ASP A 474 -11.79 -20.17 -28.47
CA ASP A 474 -10.35 -20.36 -28.40
C ASP A 474 -9.91 -20.16 -26.96
N GLU A 475 -9.66 -21.28 -26.26
CA GLU A 475 -9.27 -21.29 -24.86
C GLU A 475 -7.85 -20.74 -24.63
N SER A 476 -7.08 -20.48 -25.70
CA SER A 476 -5.73 -19.92 -25.59
C SER A 476 -5.70 -18.41 -25.40
N ARG A 477 -6.85 -17.73 -25.51
CA ARG A 477 -6.96 -16.28 -25.35
C ARG A 477 -8.20 -15.86 -24.54
N PRO A 478 -8.18 -14.65 -23.95
CA PRO A 478 -9.34 -14.08 -23.27
C PRO A 478 -10.58 -14.01 -24.18
N ILE A 479 -11.74 -14.23 -23.57
CA ILE A 479 -13.03 -14.03 -24.21
C ILE A 479 -13.25 -12.54 -24.56
N ARG A 480 -14.07 -12.26 -25.57
CA ARG A 480 -14.53 -10.89 -25.88
C ARG A 480 -15.55 -10.46 -24.85
N GLN A 481 -15.10 -9.64 -23.90
CA GLN A 481 -15.88 -9.33 -22.72
C GLN A 481 -15.99 -7.84 -22.48
N LEU A 482 -17.22 -7.38 -22.24
CA LEU A 482 -17.47 -6.10 -21.57
C LEU A 482 -17.24 -6.31 -20.07
N CYS A 483 -16.23 -5.64 -19.52
CA CYS A 483 -15.83 -5.84 -18.13
C CYS A 483 -16.54 -4.87 -17.18
N SER A 484 -16.62 -3.57 -17.54
CA SER A 484 -17.32 -2.57 -16.75
C SER A 484 -17.84 -1.40 -17.58
N VAL A 485 -18.81 -0.67 -17.04
CA VAL A 485 -19.43 0.52 -17.63
C VAL A 485 -19.69 1.56 -16.54
N THR A 486 -19.32 2.82 -16.79
CA THR A 486 -19.74 3.97 -15.98
C THR A 486 -20.20 5.10 -16.90
N MET A 487 -21.35 5.69 -16.61
CA MET A 487 -21.87 6.88 -17.29
C MET A 487 -21.98 8.01 -16.28
N HIS A 488 -21.28 9.12 -16.52
CA HIS A 488 -21.38 10.33 -15.73
C HIS A 488 -22.00 11.47 -16.51
N GLU A 489 -22.73 12.33 -15.81
CA GLU A 489 -23.09 13.66 -16.28
C GLU A 489 -22.41 14.73 -15.41
N PHE A 490 -22.00 15.84 -16.02
CA PHE A 490 -21.24 16.92 -15.40
C PHE A 490 -21.89 18.28 -15.65
N MET A 491 -21.70 19.20 -14.71
CA MET A 491 -22.00 20.62 -14.96
C MET A 491 -20.97 21.24 -15.92
N GLY A 492 -21.20 22.49 -16.32
CA GLY A 492 -20.25 23.25 -17.13
C GLY A 492 -18.93 23.54 -16.40
N GLU A 493 -17.93 24.06 -17.11
CA GLU A 493 -16.60 24.38 -16.58
C GLU A 493 -16.61 25.33 -15.37
N ASP A 494 -17.64 26.16 -15.22
CA ASP A 494 -17.84 27.03 -14.06
C ASP A 494 -18.09 26.26 -12.75
N GLN A 495 -18.59 25.02 -12.85
CA GLN A 495 -19.02 24.19 -11.72
C GLN A 495 -18.37 22.81 -11.67
N TYR A 496 -17.73 22.37 -12.74
CA TYR A 496 -16.90 21.17 -12.78
C TYR A 496 -15.71 21.40 -13.74
N ARG A 497 -14.48 21.44 -13.23
CA ARG A 497 -13.28 21.66 -14.06
C ARG A 497 -12.63 20.33 -14.47
N PHE A 498 -12.49 20.09 -15.77
CA PHE A 498 -11.77 18.89 -16.28
C PHE A 498 -10.24 19.03 -16.20
N ASP A 499 -9.74 20.24 -15.94
CA ASP A 499 -8.31 20.50 -15.77
C ASP A 499 -7.73 19.70 -14.59
N ASN A 500 -6.87 18.74 -14.93
CA ASN A 500 -6.20 17.85 -13.98
C ASN A 500 -5.24 18.57 -13.02
N SER A 501 -4.82 19.80 -13.32
CA SER A 501 -4.00 20.62 -12.43
C SER A 501 -4.79 21.23 -11.26
N VAL A 502 -6.12 21.22 -11.35
CA VAL A 502 -7.00 21.71 -10.29
C VAL A 502 -7.13 20.65 -9.20
N ILE A 503 -6.84 21.07 -7.96
CA ILE A 503 -7.08 20.29 -6.75
C ILE A 503 -8.32 20.86 -6.04
N SER A 504 -9.37 20.05 -5.94
CA SER A 504 -10.69 20.42 -5.46
C SER A 504 -11.36 19.24 -4.74
N ALA A 505 -12.70 19.22 -4.65
CA ALA A 505 -13.48 18.08 -4.19
C ALA A 505 -14.30 17.51 -5.36
N TYR A 506 -13.77 16.49 -6.02
CA TYR A 506 -14.42 15.80 -7.12
C TYR A 506 -15.23 14.61 -6.57
N PRO A 507 -16.52 14.48 -6.86
CA PRO A 507 -17.27 13.32 -6.41
C PRO A 507 -16.83 12.02 -7.09
N THR A 508 -16.86 10.95 -6.31
CA THR A 508 -16.77 9.56 -6.75
C THR A 508 -17.71 8.71 -5.91
N TYR A 509 -18.13 7.57 -6.41
CA TYR A 509 -19.21 6.79 -5.84
C TYR A 509 -18.75 5.37 -5.62
N ASP A 510 -19.06 4.81 -4.46
CA ASP A 510 -18.76 3.40 -4.18
C ASP A 510 -19.72 2.43 -4.88
N LEU A 511 -19.51 1.12 -4.70
CA LEU A 511 -20.35 0.09 -5.31
C LEU A 511 -21.85 0.18 -4.93
N TYR A 512 -22.16 0.85 -3.82
CA TYR A 512 -23.53 1.07 -3.34
C TYR A 512 -24.09 2.42 -3.79
N GLY A 513 -23.36 3.16 -4.64
CA GLY A 513 -23.72 4.50 -5.12
C GLY A 513 -23.54 5.60 -4.06
N ARG A 514 -22.83 5.35 -2.96
CA ARG A 514 -22.59 6.37 -1.92
C ARG A 514 -21.49 7.31 -2.38
N LYS A 515 -21.81 8.62 -2.39
CA LYS A 515 -20.86 9.68 -2.78
C LYS A 515 -19.77 9.86 -1.72
N THR A 516 -18.54 9.92 -2.19
CA THR A 516 -17.36 10.41 -1.50
C THR A 516 -16.64 11.42 -2.41
N TRP A 517 -15.55 12.03 -1.94
CA TRP A 517 -14.76 12.99 -2.73
C TRP A 517 -13.31 12.58 -2.83
N ARG A 518 -12.72 12.90 -3.98
CA ARG A 518 -11.30 12.78 -4.35
C ARG A 518 -10.73 14.14 -4.77
N SER A 519 -9.40 14.22 -4.90
CA SER A 519 -8.71 15.51 -4.99
C SER A 519 -8.63 16.13 -6.39
N ASN A 520 -8.59 15.32 -7.45
CA ASN A 520 -8.37 15.75 -8.84
C ASN A 520 -9.29 14.98 -9.79
N HIS A 521 -9.51 15.47 -11.02
CA HIS A 521 -10.43 14.86 -12.01
C HIS A 521 -10.04 13.44 -12.49
N GLU A 522 -8.92 13.26 -13.18
CA GLU A 522 -8.48 11.95 -13.71
C GLU A 522 -6.95 11.78 -13.61
N PHE A 523 -6.26 12.70 -12.91
CA PHE A 523 -4.81 12.71 -12.83
C PHE A 523 -4.23 11.56 -11.99
N CYS A 524 -4.88 11.23 -10.88
CA CYS A 524 -4.34 10.26 -9.92
C CYS A 524 -4.40 8.84 -10.49
N LEU A 525 -3.33 8.09 -10.33
CA LEU A 525 -3.26 6.65 -10.57
C LEU A 525 -4.35 5.85 -9.80
N MET A 526 -4.77 6.32 -8.62
CA MET A 526 -5.85 5.69 -7.85
C MET A 526 -7.24 5.94 -8.45
N ARG A 527 -7.35 6.87 -9.41
CA ARG A 527 -8.56 7.19 -10.18
C ARG A 527 -8.50 6.55 -11.57
N ASN A 528 -7.43 6.83 -12.29
CA ASN A 528 -7.20 6.36 -13.64
C ASN A 528 -5.96 5.48 -13.61
N MET A 529 -6.16 4.17 -13.61
CA MET A 529 -5.06 3.21 -13.54
C MET A 529 -4.06 3.38 -14.70
N SER A 530 -4.48 3.92 -15.85
CA SER A 530 -3.60 4.20 -16.98
C SER A 530 -2.66 5.40 -16.73
N SER A 531 -2.96 6.28 -15.77
CA SER A 531 -2.05 7.34 -15.33
C SER A 531 -0.79 6.79 -14.66
N THR A 532 0.37 7.34 -14.99
CA THR A 532 1.66 7.02 -14.35
C THR A 532 1.89 7.78 -13.04
N GLN A 533 0.98 8.66 -12.62
CA GLN A 533 1.24 9.64 -11.58
C GLN A 533 0.30 9.48 -10.38
N PHE A 534 0.86 9.44 -9.17
CA PHE A 534 0.10 9.77 -7.97
C PHE A 534 -0.26 11.26 -7.97
N CYS A 535 -1.46 11.61 -7.51
CA CYS A 535 -1.77 13.02 -7.22
C CYS A 535 -0.90 13.53 -6.08
N SER A 536 -0.79 14.86 -5.94
CA SER A 536 0.05 15.48 -4.91
C SER A 536 -0.27 15.02 -3.49
N ILE A 537 -1.54 14.70 -3.22
CA ILE A 537 -2.02 14.21 -1.92
C ILE A 537 -1.47 12.80 -1.65
N CYS A 538 -1.55 11.92 -2.64
CA CYS A 538 -0.98 10.58 -2.57
C CYS A 538 0.56 10.62 -2.47
N LYS A 539 1.24 11.49 -3.23
CA LYS A 539 2.71 11.67 -3.14
C LYS A 539 3.15 12.13 -1.75
N GLU A 540 2.48 13.12 -1.16
CA GLU A 540 2.76 13.56 0.21
C GLU A 540 2.51 12.42 1.23
N GLY A 541 1.41 11.68 1.06
CA GLY A 541 1.11 10.49 1.86
C GLY A 541 2.19 9.41 1.75
N LEU A 542 2.71 9.20 0.55
CA LEU A 542 3.78 8.23 0.28
C LEU A 542 5.09 8.65 0.95
N TRP A 543 5.52 9.91 0.82
CA TRP A 543 6.68 10.45 1.55
C TRP A 543 6.56 10.18 3.05
N HIS A 544 5.40 10.50 3.64
CA HIS A 544 5.15 10.26 5.04
C HIS A 544 5.11 8.79 5.43
N ARG A 545 4.72 7.87 4.54
CA ARG A 545 4.80 6.44 4.86
C ARG A 545 6.24 5.97 4.82
N LEU A 546 6.95 6.22 3.72
CA LEU A 546 8.29 5.70 3.52
C LEU A 546 9.26 6.24 4.57
N LEU A 547 9.23 7.54 4.86
CA LEU A 547 10.05 8.15 5.91
C LEU A 547 9.57 7.85 7.34
N SER A 548 8.42 7.17 7.50
CA SER A 548 8.04 6.63 8.81
C SER A 548 8.69 5.27 9.10
N LYS A 549 9.36 4.70 8.09
CA LYS A 549 10.11 3.45 8.13
C LYS A 549 11.61 3.66 7.93
N ALA A 550 11.99 4.57 7.04
CA ALA A 550 13.37 4.95 6.78
C ALA A 550 13.73 6.27 7.48
N SER A 551 14.97 6.39 7.92
CA SER A 551 15.63 7.60 8.39
C SER A 551 16.44 8.22 7.26
N LEU A 552 16.43 9.54 7.13
CA LEU A 552 17.26 10.27 6.16
C LEU A 552 18.78 10.03 6.34
N LEU A 553 19.17 9.63 7.56
CA LEU A 553 20.54 9.29 7.93
C LEU A 553 20.71 7.77 7.99
N ASP A 554 21.64 7.23 7.21
CA ASP A 554 22.03 5.83 7.22
C ASP A 554 23.01 5.53 8.37
N GLU A 555 24.04 6.38 8.52
CA GLU A 555 25.13 6.17 9.46
C GLU A 555 25.88 7.48 9.75
N ILE A 556 26.45 7.61 10.95
CA ILE A 556 27.57 8.52 11.22
C ILE A 556 28.83 7.66 11.34
N GLN A 557 29.74 7.83 10.40
CA GLN A 557 31.06 7.19 10.43
C GLN A 557 32.04 8.15 11.10
N VAL A 558 32.87 7.61 12.01
CA VAL A 558 33.93 8.36 12.69
C VAL A 558 35.24 7.61 12.45
N ASP A 559 36.11 8.17 11.62
CA ASP A 559 37.41 7.63 11.29
C ASP A 559 38.50 8.38 12.08
N CYS A 560 39.30 7.65 12.84
CA CYS A 560 40.32 8.24 13.70
C CYS A 560 41.65 8.36 12.97
N GLN A 561 42.16 9.58 12.84
CA GLN A 561 43.40 9.85 12.12
C GLN A 561 44.57 9.89 13.12
N ARG A 562 45.59 9.08 12.86
CA ARG A 562 46.79 8.92 13.70
C ARG A 562 47.98 9.67 13.11
N GLU A 563 48.80 10.28 13.95
CA GLU A 563 50.10 10.84 13.55
C GLU A 563 51.22 9.82 13.79
N GLY A 564 51.76 9.23 12.72
CA GLY A 564 52.92 8.31 12.76
C GLY A 564 52.58 6.81 12.84
N ASP A 565 53.56 5.95 12.51
CA ASP A 565 53.41 4.50 12.25
C ASP A 565 53.33 3.58 13.50
N ASP A 566 53.30 4.10 14.73
CA ASP A 566 53.35 3.25 15.94
C ASP A 566 52.00 3.10 16.64
N ASP A 567 51.66 1.84 16.98
CA ASP A 567 50.41 1.31 17.56
C ASP A 567 50.11 1.71 19.03
N GLU A 568 50.36 2.95 19.44
CA GLU A 568 49.93 3.44 20.77
C GLU A 568 48.74 4.41 20.67
N ASP A 569 47.70 4.18 21.50
CA ASP A 569 46.43 4.94 21.59
C ASP A 569 46.61 6.47 21.78
N GLU A 570 47.83 6.95 22.04
CA GLU A 570 48.10 8.36 22.33
C GLU A 570 48.24 9.27 21.10
N LYS A 571 48.38 8.73 19.88
CA LYS A 571 48.68 9.55 18.67
C LYS A 571 47.48 9.94 17.78
N ILE A 572 46.24 9.85 18.26
CA ILE A 572 45.09 10.38 17.50
C ILE A 572 45.14 11.92 17.53
N SER A 573 45.29 12.53 16.35
CA SER A 573 45.40 13.99 16.18
C SER A 573 44.08 14.64 15.77
N LYS A 574 43.26 13.94 14.98
CA LYS A 574 41.93 14.39 14.54
C LYS A 574 40.98 13.22 14.27
N PHE A 575 39.69 13.52 14.20
CA PHE A 575 38.62 12.63 13.79
C PHE A 575 38.03 13.14 12.47
N GLU A 576 37.92 12.28 11.48
CA GLU A 576 37.14 12.54 10.28
C GLU A 576 35.74 11.96 10.50
N ILE A 577 34.73 12.82 10.49
CA ILE A 577 33.35 12.43 10.75
C ILE A 577 32.56 12.63 9.47
N GLU A 578 31.87 11.57 9.03
CA GLU A 578 31.02 11.60 7.84
C GLU A 578 29.60 11.14 8.17
N ALA A 579 28.62 11.97 7.82
CA ALA A 579 27.21 11.61 7.83
C ALA A 579 26.80 11.01 6.48
N LYS A 580 26.55 9.70 6.47
CA LYS A 580 26.01 8.98 5.29
C LYS A 580 24.50 9.13 5.26
N LEU A 581 23.98 9.67 4.17
CA LEU A 581 22.58 10.03 3.99
C LEU A 581 21.94 9.23 2.86
N ILE A 582 20.62 9.09 2.91
CA ILE A 582 19.86 8.66 1.75
C ILE A 582 20.04 9.72 0.64
N PRO A 583 20.43 9.32 -0.58
CA PRO A 583 20.82 10.24 -1.65
C PRO A 583 19.62 10.94 -2.30
N LEU A 584 19.01 11.86 -1.55
CA LEU A 584 17.92 12.75 -1.96
C LEU A 584 18.45 14.18 -2.24
N GLY A 585 17.60 15.01 -2.87
CA GLY A 585 17.94 16.39 -3.22
C GLY A 585 19.25 16.53 -3.97
N GLN A 586 20.16 17.36 -3.47
CA GLN A 586 21.44 17.58 -4.15
C GLN A 586 22.33 16.34 -4.23
N PHE A 587 22.03 15.26 -3.49
CA PHE A 587 22.81 14.02 -3.49
C PHE A 587 22.28 12.93 -4.42
N ARG A 588 21.19 13.19 -5.16
CA ARG A 588 20.73 12.23 -6.17
C ARG A 588 21.82 12.00 -7.22
N GLU A 589 22.04 10.74 -7.57
CA GLU A 589 23.03 10.36 -8.59
C GLU A 589 22.67 10.98 -9.95
N ASP A 590 21.42 10.83 -10.39
CA ASP A 590 20.90 11.49 -11.59
C ASP A 590 20.22 12.81 -11.23
N GLN A 591 20.95 13.92 -11.42
CA GLN A 591 20.43 15.28 -11.18
C GLN A 591 19.27 15.65 -12.11
N SER A 592 19.09 14.98 -13.25
CA SER A 592 17.93 15.20 -14.13
C SER A 592 16.62 14.70 -13.51
N LYS A 593 16.72 13.77 -12.54
CA LYS A 593 15.58 13.22 -11.78
C LYS A 593 15.33 13.95 -10.46
N ARG A 594 16.10 14.99 -10.16
CA ARG A 594 15.92 15.80 -8.96
C ARG A 594 14.62 16.60 -9.05
N VAL A 595 13.78 16.48 -8.03
CA VAL A 595 12.55 17.27 -7.92
C VAL A 595 12.94 18.73 -7.73
N LYS A 596 12.48 19.59 -8.63
CA LYS A 596 12.83 21.02 -8.61
C LYS A 596 12.41 21.67 -7.29
N GLY A 597 13.38 22.20 -6.55
CA GLY A 597 13.15 22.84 -5.25
C GLY A 597 13.29 21.92 -4.04
N GLU A 598 13.62 20.64 -4.25
CA GLU A 598 13.99 19.75 -3.14
C GLU A 598 15.45 19.97 -2.72
N ALA A 599 15.77 19.92 -1.43
CA ALA A 599 17.13 20.12 -0.91
C ALA A 599 17.29 19.54 0.51
N TYR A 600 18.53 19.19 0.87
CA TYR A 600 18.93 18.99 2.25
C TYR A 600 19.62 20.21 2.83
N THR A 601 19.47 20.39 4.14
CA THR A 601 20.27 21.29 4.98
C THR A 601 20.81 20.53 6.20
N PHE A 602 22.00 20.90 6.66
CA PHE A 602 22.68 20.20 7.76
C PHE A 602 23.18 21.16 8.84
N ARG A 603 23.18 20.69 10.08
CA ARG A 603 23.74 21.42 11.23
C ARG A 603 24.47 20.48 12.16
N TRP A 604 25.59 20.95 12.70
CA TRP A 604 26.38 20.25 13.70
C TRP A 604 26.30 20.95 15.05
N PHE A 605 26.22 20.17 16.13
CA PHE A 605 26.25 20.69 17.49
C PHE A 605 27.31 19.95 18.28
N ARG A 606 28.06 20.69 19.09
CA ARG A 606 29.02 20.14 20.05
C ARG A 606 28.54 20.49 21.45
N ASN A 607 28.30 19.48 22.28
CA ASN A 607 27.75 19.63 23.63
C ASN A 607 26.49 20.54 23.66
N GLY A 608 25.64 20.43 22.64
CA GLY A 608 24.42 21.23 22.48
C GLY A 608 24.62 22.64 21.89
N ILE A 609 25.86 23.06 21.61
CA ILE A 609 26.16 24.36 21.00
C ILE A 609 26.29 24.21 19.49
N HIS A 610 25.51 24.97 18.72
CA HIS A 610 25.54 24.97 17.26
C HIS A 610 26.91 25.46 16.74
N GLN A 611 27.50 24.70 15.81
CA GLN A 611 28.75 25.02 15.12
C GLN A 611 28.39 25.57 13.72
N ALA A 612 28.12 26.88 13.62
CA ALA A 612 27.58 27.49 12.41
C ALA A 612 28.54 27.44 11.20
N GLU A 613 29.84 27.39 11.45
CA GLU A 613 30.88 27.23 10.45
C GLU A 613 30.87 25.85 9.75
N LEU A 614 30.18 24.88 10.35
CA LEU A 614 30.03 23.51 9.82
C LEU A 614 28.70 23.30 9.09
N ASP A 615 27.86 24.32 8.98
CA ASP A 615 26.55 24.19 8.33
C ASP A 615 26.67 23.69 6.89
N ASP A 616 25.72 22.84 6.52
CA ASP A 616 25.61 22.18 5.20
C ASP A 616 26.80 21.29 4.79
N GLN A 617 27.71 20.97 5.73
CA GLN A 617 28.76 19.98 5.53
C GLN A 617 28.30 18.59 5.98
N THR A 618 28.46 17.58 5.11
CA THR A 618 28.22 16.17 5.47
C THR A 618 29.45 15.48 6.04
N ARG A 619 30.64 16.05 5.81
CA ARG A 619 31.91 15.58 6.34
C ARG A 619 32.63 16.71 7.05
N ILE A 620 33.10 16.47 8.26
CA ILE A 620 33.82 17.44 9.08
C ILE A 620 35.11 16.83 9.64
N GLU A 621 36.10 17.68 9.89
CA GLU A 621 37.30 17.31 10.64
C GLU A 621 37.23 17.90 12.04
N VAL A 622 37.37 17.06 13.06
CA VAL A 622 37.32 17.46 14.46
C VAL A 622 38.68 17.20 15.11
N PRO A 623 39.42 18.23 15.57
CA PRO A 623 40.66 18.04 16.31
C PRO A 623 40.48 17.12 17.51
N ALA A 624 41.50 16.37 17.90
CA ALA A 624 41.40 15.48 19.06
C ALA A 624 41.11 16.21 20.38
N THR A 625 41.51 17.49 20.49
CA THR A 625 41.15 18.40 21.59
C THR A 625 39.65 18.70 21.65
N ASP A 626 38.96 18.49 20.53
CA ASP A 626 37.55 18.75 20.36
C ASP A 626 36.64 17.53 20.53
N ALA A 627 37.20 16.45 21.09
CA ALA A 627 36.45 15.30 21.60
C ALA A 627 35.28 15.74 22.51
N GLY A 628 34.21 14.94 22.51
CA GLY A 628 32.99 15.24 23.25
C GLY A 628 31.75 14.63 22.63
N ILE A 629 30.59 15.12 23.05
CA ILE A 629 29.30 14.71 22.51
C ILE A 629 28.97 15.62 21.32
N TRP A 630 28.72 14.98 20.18
CA TRP A 630 28.35 15.64 18.93
C TRP A 630 26.93 15.25 18.53
N GLU A 631 26.24 16.16 17.85
CA GLU A 631 24.94 15.89 17.25
C GLU A 631 24.94 16.39 15.80
N PHE A 632 24.56 15.52 14.88
CA PHE A 632 24.29 15.86 13.49
C PHE A 632 22.79 15.95 13.27
N LYS A 633 22.32 17.04 12.64
CA LYS A 633 20.93 17.22 12.21
C LYS A 633 20.85 17.39 10.71
N ALA A 634 19.95 16.63 10.09
CA ALA A 634 19.57 16.77 8.69
C ALA A 634 18.09 17.16 8.58
N GLU A 635 17.80 18.08 7.67
CA GLU A 635 16.44 18.43 7.27
C GLU A 635 16.33 18.37 5.75
N PHE A 636 15.42 17.54 5.27
CA PHE A 636 15.07 17.42 3.86
C PHE A 636 13.84 18.29 3.57
N THR A 637 13.84 18.96 2.42
CA THR A 637 12.70 19.74 1.95
C THR A 637 12.38 19.32 0.53
N THR A 638 11.09 19.24 0.19
CA THR A 638 10.61 18.91 -1.17
C THR A 638 9.27 19.58 -1.42
N PRO A 639 8.98 20.10 -2.63
CA PRO A 639 7.66 20.64 -2.95
C PRO A 639 6.55 19.59 -2.95
N GLU A 640 6.90 18.30 -2.95
CA GLU A 640 5.93 17.18 -2.86
C GLU A 640 5.39 16.98 -1.43
N VAL A 641 5.93 17.67 -0.42
CA VAL A 641 5.45 17.68 0.96
C VAL A 641 5.23 19.11 1.40
N ARG A 642 3.96 19.50 1.57
CA ARG A 642 3.56 20.83 2.07
C ARG A 642 3.35 20.84 3.58
N LYS A 643 3.08 19.68 4.19
CA LYS A 643 2.83 19.57 5.63
C LYS A 643 3.45 18.31 6.21
N ASP A 644 4.46 18.47 7.07
CA ASP A 644 5.08 17.38 7.84
C ASP A 644 4.82 17.55 9.35
N PRO A 645 3.66 17.14 9.88
CA PRO A 645 3.31 17.35 11.28
C PRO A 645 4.09 16.43 12.23
N ARG A 646 4.76 15.40 11.72
CA ARG A 646 5.50 14.40 12.51
C ARG A 646 7.02 14.61 12.45
N GLY A 647 7.50 15.59 11.68
CA GLY A 647 8.94 15.85 11.54
C GLY A 647 9.69 14.71 10.84
N LEU A 648 9.02 13.92 9.99
CA LEU A 648 9.63 12.78 9.28
C LEU A 648 10.67 13.20 8.25
N LEU A 649 10.63 14.45 7.79
CA LEU A 649 11.63 15.01 6.89
C LEU A 649 12.85 15.57 7.67
N LYS A 650 13.00 15.20 8.95
CA LYS A 650 14.13 15.57 9.80
C LYS A 650 14.76 14.31 10.41
N ALA A 651 16.08 14.30 10.50
CA ALA A 651 16.83 13.27 11.21
C ALA A 651 17.85 13.91 12.14
N SER A 652 18.09 13.30 13.30
CA SER A 652 19.16 13.69 14.21
C SER A 652 19.88 12.47 14.77
N LYS A 653 21.19 12.57 14.97
CA LYS A 653 21.99 11.57 15.65
C LYS A 653 22.96 12.23 16.62
N VAL A 654 22.81 11.89 17.90
CA VAL A 654 23.78 12.19 18.95
C VAL A 654 24.78 11.03 19.03
N PHE A 655 26.07 11.34 19.09
CA PHE A 655 27.15 10.36 19.17
C PHE A 655 28.35 10.93 19.94
N ALA A 656 29.21 10.06 20.46
CA ALA A 656 30.41 10.46 21.17
C ALA A 656 31.64 10.34 20.27
N VAL A 657 32.53 11.31 20.37
CA VAL A 657 33.83 11.32 19.70
C VAL A 657 34.89 11.36 20.78
N ALA A 658 35.69 10.31 20.90
CA ALA A 658 36.74 10.21 21.92
C ALA A 658 37.86 9.27 21.47
N LYS A 659 39.10 9.55 21.91
CA LYS A 659 40.28 8.75 21.56
C LYS A 659 40.12 7.26 21.91
N HIS A 660 39.58 6.95 23.08
CA HIS A 660 39.38 5.57 23.56
C HIS A 660 38.33 4.78 22.76
N LEU A 661 37.54 5.44 21.90
CA LEU A 661 36.59 4.77 20.99
C LEU A 661 37.24 4.37 19.66
N CYS A 662 38.52 4.71 19.45
CA CYS A 662 39.28 4.43 18.24
C CYS A 662 40.19 3.19 18.33
N SER A 663 40.15 2.49 19.46
CA SER A 663 40.85 1.24 19.68
C SER A 663 40.04 0.11 19.03
N ASN A 664 40.71 -0.72 18.20
CA ASN A 664 40.09 -1.84 17.48
C ASN A 664 39.39 -2.84 18.41
#